data_AF-A0A7X6UR94-F1
#
_entry.id   AF-A0A7X6UR94-F1
#
_cell.length_a   1.000
_cell.length_b   1.000
_cell.length_c   1.000
_cell.angle_alpha   90.00
_cell.angle_beta   90.00
_cell.angle_gamma   90.00
#
_symmetry.space_group_name_H-M   'P 1'
#
loop_
_entity.id
_entity.type
_entity.pdbx_description
1 polymer ?
#
loop_
_entity_poly.entity_id
_entity_poly.type
_entity_poly.pdbx_seq_one_letter_code
_entity_poly.pdbx_strand_id
1 'polypeptide(L)'
;MEGVARDLLLYVVNWLTSAPQRTPDQIKASQQQADLEFLRRERTWDWTLADRGPDNKMGVIPTEAFKLMRMLDGVRARINVSISEIPKPPSKAMESKEKLEVALKTIKDRQVSLTADMIKQINSASEEKLLNELDVKNASTFNARGKLLADIDFKKLFEESTAIADELRQALKKAKSEYLAQEAKQDHKNARSVLVQQASSENLEVRRDAILELARIGASVCVAPLTAALSDEDETIRVTAIMGLGWMQANSAVPELIKLTEDKYPRIVRRATQALGQIGDKRAIPVLLKLADGTDTFTVENAIFSLGWLKAKEALPLLINKVETLDKNNGIQRGWRLATLRALGHIGDKSAIPVLEKVIEEGDDFPINRSGRAKIANVYSTAQSVGFSYYAKEAVKAIEGGGSQKPGISQLAELSSADRFYALTRRFNALAGRVYRSSFVQMSEDGGAGFAAFLKDAGWTGVHMAWGAQDADPDEYFDMVRALSDYGMILVDIWPTDSNMFGAKKTVTASRQMALEKAAGDMLAERYKNESSFAGLWSEETWPWIHYAPNLFVQWFKDKYGKDPRAHYGLPADDPLTRDFVSEGIMRSDFLAFGGDVIMSHWQESQDWMTGLRKGTALTFSITHRHIVQFTGLTANLHESIHVPGPEAYQSFGRDNAFMMEMYKNGMPRPVMCEYYNWYTPSPAHEIRGYAQHLMHGECFFNFAFEHVFPYATTYNWTWAPTRWDNAKTIFQKANKLKEYLAVPESGSKVAILNCEASAVHLNPVNTLGSRWHQQQAGLWTMLNQSQISTDMIWTENLDPNHLARYDVVVIADTRIIDEQTAIILKDWVKKGGVLIGGGASAIYDRNFKPLKDYTLADLFGVRYGGFVGVSDPALHDTVAYDEKNYGPVISTLELPAVTYNIMREVKPIKSISTYKVTKSERLPGMEVGAECEYDMPLGYDKVTATSAEVIATFANGDPAITVNNVGEGVCYFWTPIYPGLCYVGSDFENDANKKDFWPNVREVAAAMVNGGLAHVNKTMPVEVTGVSKEVEVTLRQQPEYNRTMVHLLDYDAWSEGVPGGTMKINAPAGKSVSRVWYPDTGTEPGLEKTDQGVSVKLRSFEVHDMAVIEWVND
;
A
#
# COMPACT_ATOMS: atom_id res chain seq x y z
N MET A 1 -4.26 37.39 24.54
CA MET A 1 -3.52 36.11 24.70
C MET A 1 -2.95 35.93 26.11
N GLU A 2 -2.32 36.94 26.75
CA GLU A 2 -1.82 36.83 28.15
C GLU A 2 -2.90 36.45 29.17
N GLY A 3 -4.13 36.98 29.04
CA GLY A 3 -5.26 36.57 29.89
C GLY A 3 -5.65 35.10 29.71
N VAL A 4 -5.51 34.54 28.50
CA VAL A 4 -5.86 33.14 28.21
C VAL A 4 -4.84 32.19 28.82
N ALA A 5 -3.55 32.53 28.77
CA ALA A 5 -2.49 31.73 29.39
C ALA A 5 -2.55 31.75 30.93
N ARG A 6 -2.93 32.89 31.52
CA ARG A 6 -3.18 33.03 32.96
C ARG A 6 -4.35 32.17 33.43
N ASP A 7 -5.47 32.21 32.70
CA ASP A 7 -6.67 31.42 33.01
C ASP A 7 -6.39 29.91 32.95
N LEU A 8 -5.63 29.47 31.93
CA LEU A 8 -5.29 28.06 31.73
C LEU A 8 -4.40 27.51 32.86
N LEU A 9 -3.44 28.32 33.34
CA LEU A 9 -2.52 27.92 34.41
C LEU A 9 -3.23 27.83 35.77
N LEU A 10 -4.09 28.81 36.08
CA LEU A 10 -4.93 28.80 37.29
C LEU A 10 -5.90 27.62 37.31
N TYR A 11 -6.44 27.26 36.13
CA TYR A 11 -7.32 26.11 35.99
C TYR A 11 -6.61 24.77 36.28
N VAL A 12 -5.41 24.56 35.72
CA VAL A 12 -4.62 23.33 35.94
C VAL A 12 -4.16 23.20 37.39
N VAL A 13 -3.75 24.30 38.03
CA VAL A 13 -3.37 24.32 39.46
C VAL A 13 -4.56 23.96 40.34
N ASN A 14 -5.74 24.56 40.09
CA ASN A 14 -6.98 24.22 40.82
C ASN A 14 -7.44 22.78 40.58
N TRP A 15 -7.20 22.22 39.39
CA TRP A 15 -7.50 20.82 39.10
C TRP A 15 -6.60 19.86 39.90
N LEU A 16 -5.29 20.12 39.93
CA LEU A 16 -4.32 19.29 40.67
C LEU A 16 -4.53 19.33 42.18
N THR A 17 -4.87 20.50 42.75
CA THR A 17 -5.09 20.64 44.20
C THR A 17 -6.43 20.07 44.67
N SER A 18 -7.43 19.96 43.79
CA SER A 18 -8.76 19.44 44.13
C SER A 18 -9.01 17.98 43.71
N ALA A 19 -8.11 17.36 42.94
CA ALA A 19 -8.17 15.96 42.51
C ALA A 19 -8.25 14.92 43.64
N PRO A 20 -7.60 15.08 44.81
CA PRO A 20 -7.66 14.07 45.89
C PRO A 20 -9.04 13.93 46.56
N GLN A 21 -9.95 14.89 46.37
CA GLN A 21 -11.30 14.86 46.95
C GLN A 21 -12.39 14.45 45.95
N ARG A 22 -12.00 14.09 44.71
CA ARG A 22 -12.92 13.72 43.63
C ARG A 22 -12.86 12.21 43.39
N THR A 23 -14.03 11.61 43.22
CA THR A 23 -14.15 10.21 42.76
C THR A 23 -13.64 10.08 41.30
N PRO A 24 -13.26 8.87 40.84
CA PRO A 24 -12.77 8.66 39.47
C PRO A 24 -13.70 9.24 38.39
N ASP A 25 -15.01 9.17 38.58
CA ASP A 25 -16.00 9.72 37.65
C ASP A 25 -16.05 11.25 37.67
N GLN A 26 -15.90 11.87 38.84
CA GLN A 26 -15.81 13.33 38.98
C GLN A 26 -14.53 13.89 38.36
N ILE A 27 -13.43 13.14 38.41
CA ILE A 27 -12.18 13.48 37.73
C ILE A 27 -12.38 13.46 36.21
N LYS A 28 -13.04 12.42 35.69
CA LYS A 28 -13.33 12.25 34.26
C LYS A 28 -14.27 13.34 33.71
N ALA A 29 -15.32 13.70 34.46
CA ALA A 29 -16.26 14.77 34.08
C ALA A 29 -15.60 16.17 34.08
N SER A 30 -14.75 16.44 35.06
CA SER A 30 -14.02 17.71 35.14
C SER A 30 -13.01 17.86 34.01
N GLN A 31 -12.42 16.75 33.57
CA GLN A 31 -11.50 16.69 32.44
C GLN A 31 -12.21 16.99 31.11
N GLN A 32 -13.38 16.39 30.86
CA GLN A 32 -14.20 16.72 29.69
C GLN A 32 -14.60 18.20 29.64
N GLN A 33 -14.90 18.81 30.79
CA GLN A 33 -15.24 20.22 30.87
C GLN A 33 -14.05 21.13 30.57
N ALA A 34 -12.83 20.73 30.96
CA ALA A 34 -11.58 21.43 30.63
C ALA A 34 -11.32 21.43 29.12
N ASP A 35 -11.46 20.25 28.50
CA ASP A 35 -11.20 20.05 27.07
C ASP A 35 -12.21 20.82 26.21
N LEU A 36 -13.49 20.85 26.62
CA LEU A 36 -14.54 21.63 25.96
C LEU A 36 -14.29 23.15 26.01
N GLU A 37 -13.82 23.66 27.15
CA GLU A 37 -13.55 25.09 27.31
C GLU A 37 -12.28 25.53 26.56
N PHE A 38 -11.32 24.62 26.39
CA PHE A 38 -10.15 24.78 25.52
C PHE A 38 -10.57 24.87 24.04
N LEU A 39 -11.37 23.91 23.55
CA LEU A 39 -11.89 23.87 22.18
C LEU A 39 -12.75 25.08 21.81
N ARG A 40 -13.53 25.61 22.77
CA ARG A 40 -14.33 26.84 22.58
C ARG A 40 -13.46 28.06 22.31
N ARG A 41 -12.27 28.16 22.92
CA ARG A 41 -11.37 29.31 22.77
C ARG A 41 -10.48 29.17 21.52
N GLU A 42 -10.22 27.96 21.03
CA GLU A 42 -9.45 27.65 19.82
C GLU A 42 -10.14 28.12 18.51
N ARG A 43 -11.48 28.13 18.46
CA ARG A 43 -12.28 28.66 17.32
C ARG A 43 -12.02 30.13 16.96
N THR A 44 -11.34 30.88 17.81
CA THR A 44 -11.04 32.31 17.58
C THR A 44 -9.66 32.56 16.94
N TRP A 45 -8.92 31.50 16.60
CA TRP A 45 -7.56 31.60 16.07
C TRP A 45 -7.55 31.51 14.54
N ASP A 46 -7.02 32.54 13.89
CA ASP A 46 -6.76 32.58 12.43
C ASP A 46 -5.39 31.95 12.15
N TRP A 47 -5.41 30.78 11.50
CA TRP A 47 -4.22 29.97 11.23
C TRP A 47 -3.46 30.38 9.96
N THR A 48 -3.98 31.33 9.17
CA THR A 48 -3.37 31.75 7.89
C THR A 48 -2.05 32.51 8.04
N LEU A 49 -1.70 32.93 9.26
CA LEU A 49 -0.46 33.68 9.55
C LEU A 49 0.74 32.80 9.91
N ALA A 50 0.57 31.48 10.09
CA ALA A 50 1.63 30.55 10.47
C ALA A 50 2.49 30.07 9.28
N ASP A 51 1.93 30.08 8.06
CA ASP A 51 2.61 29.54 6.85
C ASP A 51 3.46 30.55 6.08
N ARG A 52 3.63 31.78 6.60
CA ARG A 52 4.48 32.79 5.95
C ARG A 52 5.92 32.77 6.48
N GLY A 53 6.67 31.75 6.07
CA GLY A 53 8.13 31.76 6.04
C GLY A 53 8.88 31.83 7.40
N PRO A 54 10.22 31.78 7.39
CA PRO A 54 11.04 31.43 8.56
C PRO A 54 11.10 32.47 9.69
N ASP A 55 10.55 33.68 9.52
CA ASP A 55 10.85 34.82 10.41
C ASP A 55 9.75 35.21 11.42
N ASN A 56 8.62 34.50 11.50
CA ASN A 56 7.54 34.87 12.44
C ASN A 56 7.62 34.13 13.79
N LYS A 57 8.07 34.83 14.83
CA LYS A 57 8.23 34.36 16.24
C LYS A 57 6.90 34.11 16.99
N MET A 58 5.93 33.42 16.41
CA MET A 58 4.65 33.07 17.07
C MET A 58 4.57 31.62 17.59
N GLY A 59 5.60 30.78 17.39
CA GLY A 59 5.56 29.33 17.67
C GLY A 59 5.96 28.83 19.07
N VAL A 60 6.12 29.67 20.10
CA VAL A 60 6.73 29.24 21.38
C VAL A 60 5.72 28.88 22.49
N ILE A 61 4.50 29.42 22.46
CA ILE A 61 3.53 29.28 23.58
C ILE A 61 2.74 27.95 23.58
N PRO A 62 2.25 27.40 22.45
CA PRO A 62 1.45 26.16 22.43
C PRO A 62 2.25 24.90 22.78
N THR A 63 3.52 24.86 22.35
CA THR A 63 4.41 23.69 22.45
C THR A 63 4.78 23.35 23.89
N GLU A 64 4.86 24.34 24.79
CA GLU A 64 5.31 24.15 26.17
C GLU A 64 4.17 23.74 27.13
N ALA A 65 2.92 24.14 26.85
CA ALA A 65 1.75 23.64 27.59
C ALA A 65 1.53 22.14 27.34
N PHE A 66 1.75 21.70 26.09
CA PHE A 66 1.70 20.30 25.69
C PHE A 66 2.75 19.43 26.39
N LYS A 67 3.96 19.96 26.63
CA LYS A 67 5.04 19.23 27.31
C LYS A 67 4.72 18.96 28.79
N LEU A 68 4.12 19.93 29.49
CA LEU A 68 3.72 19.77 30.89
C LEU A 68 2.61 18.73 31.06
N MET A 69 1.62 18.71 30.15
CA MET A 69 0.56 17.69 30.16
C MET A 69 1.10 16.27 29.96
N ARG A 70 2.01 16.07 28.98
CA ARG A 70 2.62 14.74 28.75
C ARG A 70 3.42 14.22 29.94
N MET A 71 4.08 15.09 30.70
CA MET A 71 4.81 14.69 31.90
C MET A 71 3.89 14.17 33.00
N LEU A 72 2.73 14.83 33.21
CA LEU A 72 1.77 14.46 34.24
C LEU A 72 1.01 13.16 33.90
N ASP A 73 0.68 12.93 32.63
CA ASP A 73 0.09 11.66 32.17
C ASP A 73 1.07 10.47 32.32
N GLY A 74 2.37 10.72 32.14
CA GLY A 74 3.41 9.72 32.35
C GLY A 74 3.55 9.25 33.81
N VAL A 75 3.29 10.14 34.78
CA VAL A 75 3.26 9.80 36.22
C VAL A 75 1.99 9.04 36.57
N ARG A 76 0.84 9.45 36.02
CA ARG A 76 -0.47 8.80 36.22
C ARG A 76 -0.51 7.35 35.72
N ALA A 77 0.01 7.07 34.53
CA ALA A 77 -0.04 5.73 33.92
C ALA A 77 0.78 4.67 34.69
N ARG A 78 1.76 5.10 35.49
CA ARG A 78 2.69 4.20 36.18
C ARG A 78 2.32 3.91 37.64
N ILE A 79 1.32 4.62 38.18
CA ILE A 79 0.83 4.45 39.55
C ILE A 79 -0.32 3.42 39.62
N ASN A 80 -1.05 3.15 38.53
CA ASN A 80 -2.12 2.15 38.54
C ASN A 80 -1.68 0.83 37.89
N VAL A 81 -1.10 -0.08 38.69
CA VAL A 81 -0.99 -1.50 38.31
C VAL A 81 -2.24 -2.21 38.82
N SER A 82 -3.08 -2.73 37.91
CA SER A 82 -4.30 -3.46 38.27
C SER A 82 -4.00 -4.93 38.55
N ILE A 83 -4.56 -5.48 39.63
CA ILE A 83 -4.36 -6.88 40.06
C ILE A 83 -5.17 -7.89 39.22
N SER A 84 -6.02 -7.41 38.32
CA SER A 84 -6.87 -8.25 37.47
C SER A 84 -6.11 -9.08 36.42
N GLU A 85 -4.83 -8.81 36.19
CA GLU A 85 -3.99 -9.44 35.15
C GLU A 85 -3.25 -10.72 35.62
N ILE A 86 -3.47 -11.20 36.86
CA ILE A 86 -2.88 -12.46 37.32
C ILE A 86 -3.77 -13.64 36.87
N PRO A 87 -3.30 -14.57 36.01
CA PRO A 87 -4.07 -15.75 35.61
C PRO A 87 -4.35 -16.66 36.80
N LYS A 88 -5.57 -17.21 36.92
CA LYS A 88 -5.89 -18.17 38.00
C LYS A 88 -5.14 -19.50 37.77
N PRO A 89 -4.32 -19.98 38.73
CA PRO A 89 -3.60 -21.24 38.57
C PRO A 89 -4.53 -22.47 38.68
N PRO A 90 -4.25 -23.59 37.98
CA PRO A 90 -4.98 -24.85 38.18
C PRO A 90 -4.67 -25.45 39.56
N SER A 91 -5.63 -26.22 40.07
CA SER A 91 -5.84 -26.64 41.47
C SER A 91 -4.68 -27.34 42.23
N LYS A 92 -3.51 -27.57 41.62
CA LYS A 92 -2.37 -28.24 42.27
C LYS A 92 -1.14 -27.36 42.54
N ALA A 93 -1.19 -26.06 42.21
CA ALA A 93 -0.11 -25.09 42.49
C ALA A 93 -0.40 -24.19 43.73
N MET A 94 -1.00 -24.74 44.78
CA MET A 94 -1.45 -23.94 45.95
C MET A 94 -0.29 -23.31 46.75
N GLU A 95 0.87 -23.97 46.82
CA GLU A 95 2.01 -23.57 47.67
C GLU A 95 2.78 -22.35 47.12
N SER A 96 2.74 -22.11 45.81
CA SER A 96 3.38 -20.96 45.16
C SER A 96 2.48 -19.72 45.12
N LYS A 97 1.16 -19.91 45.26
CA LYS A 97 0.14 -18.85 45.21
C LYS A 97 0.14 -17.99 46.48
N GLU A 98 0.21 -18.60 47.67
CA GLU A 98 0.25 -17.88 48.96
C GLU A 98 1.46 -16.94 49.09
N LYS A 99 2.62 -17.38 48.60
CA LYS A 99 3.85 -16.57 48.62
C LYS A 99 3.76 -15.34 47.71
N LEU A 100 3.02 -15.46 46.61
CA LEU A 100 2.79 -14.37 45.64
C LEU A 100 1.77 -13.34 46.18
N GLU A 101 0.72 -13.81 46.87
CA GLU A 101 -0.31 -12.96 47.46
C GLU A 101 0.22 -12.09 48.62
N VAL A 102 1.12 -12.64 49.45
CA VAL A 102 1.77 -11.90 50.54
C VAL A 102 2.70 -10.81 50.00
N ALA A 103 3.50 -11.11 48.97
CA ALA A 103 4.39 -10.14 48.34
C ALA A 103 3.63 -8.97 47.69
N LEU A 104 2.50 -9.26 47.03
CA LEU A 104 1.65 -8.25 46.40
C LEU A 104 1.06 -7.24 47.41
N LYS A 105 0.69 -7.72 48.60
CA LYS A 105 0.08 -6.89 49.65
C LYS A 105 1.08 -5.87 50.22
N THR A 106 2.31 -6.29 50.52
CA THR A 106 3.36 -5.42 51.05
C THR A 106 3.77 -4.30 50.08
N ILE A 107 3.68 -4.57 48.78
CA ILE A 107 4.00 -3.59 47.73
C ILE A 107 2.93 -2.49 47.63
N LYS A 108 1.65 -2.86 47.73
CA LYS A 108 0.53 -1.90 47.72
C LYS A 108 0.59 -0.91 48.87
N ASP A 109 0.91 -1.37 50.07
CA ASP A 109 0.95 -0.53 51.27
C ASP A 109 2.06 0.54 51.18
N ARG A 110 3.18 0.23 50.53
CA ARG A 110 4.28 1.19 50.28
C ARG A 110 3.90 2.29 49.29
N GLN A 111 3.13 1.97 48.26
CA GLN A 111 2.75 2.91 47.20
C GLN A 111 1.78 4.00 47.69
N VAL A 112 0.85 3.62 48.58
CA VAL A 112 -0.10 4.56 49.20
C VAL A 112 0.62 5.57 50.09
N SER A 113 1.64 5.13 50.84
CA SER A 113 2.45 6.01 51.70
C SER A 113 3.21 7.08 50.92
N LEU A 114 3.80 6.72 49.77
CA LEU A 114 4.57 7.63 48.92
C LEU A 114 3.71 8.77 48.34
N THR A 115 2.47 8.44 47.98
CA THR A 115 1.51 9.38 47.38
C THR A 115 1.04 10.41 48.41
N ALA A 116 0.90 10.03 49.68
CA ALA A 116 0.48 10.92 50.76
C ALA A 116 1.53 11.99 51.10
N ASP A 117 2.82 11.65 51.07
CA ASP A 117 3.92 12.59 51.35
C ASP A 117 4.08 13.65 50.25
N MET A 118 3.83 13.30 48.98
CA MET A 118 3.82 14.25 47.86
C MET A 118 2.78 15.37 48.03
N ILE A 119 1.56 15.00 48.41
CA ILE A 119 0.44 15.95 48.55
C ILE A 119 0.75 16.97 49.65
N LYS A 120 1.46 16.55 50.69
CA LYS A 120 1.86 17.41 51.81
C LYS A 120 2.90 18.46 51.41
N GLN A 121 3.81 18.12 50.48
CA GLN A 121 4.81 19.06 49.94
C GLN A 121 4.17 20.10 49.01
N ILE A 122 3.27 19.67 48.12
CA ILE A 122 2.60 20.55 47.16
C ILE A 122 1.74 21.60 47.86
N ASN A 123 1.01 21.23 48.92
CA ASN A 123 0.14 22.16 49.66
C ASN A 123 0.91 23.20 50.51
N SER A 124 2.22 23.02 50.70
CA SER A 124 3.05 23.94 51.50
C SER A 124 3.61 25.12 50.70
N ALA A 125 3.56 25.06 49.37
CA ALA A 125 3.91 26.17 48.47
C ALA A 125 2.65 27.01 48.19
N SER A 126 2.41 28.06 49.00
CA SER A 126 1.14 28.80 48.98
C SER A 126 0.90 29.63 47.71
N GLU A 127 -0.39 29.72 47.34
CA GLU A 127 -0.97 30.46 46.20
C GLU A 127 -0.62 31.97 46.21
N GLU A 128 -0.39 32.54 47.38
CA GLU A 128 -0.08 33.96 47.60
C GLU A 128 1.33 34.36 47.14
N LYS A 129 2.28 33.42 47.15
CA LYS A 129 3.66 33.65 46.67
C LYS A 129 3.72 33.66 45.13
N LEU A 130 2.84 32.87 44.50
CA LEU A 130 2.65 32.76 43.06
C LEU A 130 2.06 34.03 42.45
N LEU A 131 1.09 34.65 43.13
CA LEU A 131 0.39 35.84 42.64
C LEU A 131 1.24 37.12 42.73
N ASN A 132 2.10 37.24 43.74
CA ASN A 132 2.92 38.44 43.96
C ASN A 132 4.14 38.56 43.02
N GLU A 133 4.63 37.47 42.43
CA GLU A 133 5.75 37.53 41.47
C GLU A 133 5.32 37.75 40.01
N LEU A 134 4.01 37.74 39.72
CA LEU A 134 3.45 37.85 38.36
C LEU A 134 3.08 39.29 37.93
N ASP A 135 3.20 40.30 38.79
CA ASP A 135 2.74 41.68 38.51
C ASP A 135 3.84 42.65 38.02
N VAL A 136 4.60 42.29 36.97
CA VAL A 136 5.52 43.26 36.33
C VAL A 136 5.42 43.22 34.79
N LYS A 137 5.04 44.37 34.23
CA LYS A 137 4.74 44.70 32.82
C LYS A 137 5.86 44.51 31.78
N ASN A 138 6.83 43.61 31.92
CA ASN A 138 7.83 43.37 30.87
C ASN A 138 8.24 41.90 30.72
N ALA A 139 8.28 41.46 29.46
CA ALA A 139 8.64 40.12 29.02
C ALA A 139 9.97 39.62 29.60
N SER A 140 9.90 38.79 30.64
CA SER A 140 10.93 37.81 31.03
C SER A 140 10.40 36.81 32.07
N THR A 141 9.24 36.20 31.81
CA THR A 141 8.59 35.17 32.64
C THR A 141 9.24 33.78 32.59
N PHE A 142 10.52 33.68 32.18
CA PHE A 142 11.23 32.39 32.13
C PHE A 142 11.87 32.01 33.47
N ASN A 143 12.20 32.98 34.34
CA ASN A 143 12.99 32.71 35.57
C ASN A 143 12.17 32.46 36.85
N ALA A 144 10.92 32.91 36.95
CA ALA A 144 10.04 32.58 38.09
C ALA A 144 9.54 31.12 38.01
N ARG A 145 9.34 30.63 36.78
CA ARG A 145 8.88 29.26 36.46
C ARG A 145 9.89 28.17 36.84
N GLY A 146 11.18 28.43 36.67
CA GLY A 146 12.26 27.52 37.03
C GLY A 146 12.53 27.41 38.54
N LYS A 147 12.15 28.41 39.33
CA LYS A 147 12.29 28.39 40.80
C LYS A 147 11.16 27.63 41.50
N LEU A 148 9.94 27.62 40.94
CA LEU A 148 8.78 27.01 41.59
C LEU A 148 8.75 25.47 41.49
N LEU A 149 9.36 24.91 40.45
CA LEU A 149 9.44 23.46 40.19
C LEU A 149 10.75 22.83 40.72
N ALA A 150 11.69 23.64 41.21
CA ALA A 150 13.00 23.17 41.69
C ALA A 150 12.94 22.48 43.07
N ASP A 151 11.85 22.66 43.83
CA ASP A 151 11.70 22.08 45.18
C ASP A 151 11.05 20.67 45.18
N ILE A 152 10.61 20.14 44.04
CA ILE A 152 10.04 18.79 43.92
C ILE A 152 11.07 17.84 43.29
N ASP A 153 11.59 16.89 44.06
CA ASP A 153 12.58 15.91 43.61
C ASP A 153 11.91 14.76 42.83
N PHE A 154 11.48 15.05 41.60
CA PHE A 154 10.90 14.08 40.67
C PHE A 154 11.82 12.90 40.35
N LYS A 155 13.13 13.08 40.50
CA LYS A 155 14.13 12.05 40.22
C LYS A 155 14.08 10.95 41.26
N LYS A 156 14.06 11.30 42.55
CA LYS A 156 13.91 10.33 43.64
C LYS A 156 12.61 9.52 43.54
N LEU A 157 11.53 10.18 43.14
CA LEU A 157 10.22 9.56 42.96
C LEU A 157 10.18 8.54 41.80
N PHE A 158 10.91 8.86 40.73
CA PHE A 158 11.08 7.96 39.59
C PHE A 158 11.92 6.72 39.95
N GLU A 159 12.97 6.90 40.74
CA GLU A 159 13.87 5.81 41.17
C GLU A 159 13.17 4.80 42.10
N GLU A 160 12.37 5.28 43.06
CA GLU A 160 11.69 4.41 44.04
C GLU A 160 10.53 3.61 43.44
N SER A 161 9.78 4.17 42.49
CA SER A 161 8.70 3.45 41.79
C SER A 161 9.22 2.38 40.82
N THR A 162 10.37 2.64 40.19
CA THR A 162 10.99 1.69 39.24
C THR A 162 11.54 0.46 39.97
N ALA A 163 12.14 0.63 41.15
CA ALA A 163 12.66 -0.48 41.95
C ALA A 163 11.59 -1.50 42.36
N ILE A 164 10.39 -1.03 42.68
CA ILE A 164 9.25 -1.88 43.09
C ILE A 164 8.71 -2.71 41.92
N ALA A 165 8.68 -2.16 40.69
CA ALA A 165 8.20 -2.86 39.50
C ALA A 165 9.14 -4.00 39.06
N ASP A 166 10.44 -3.83 39.25
CA ASP A 166 11.45 -4.82 38.85
C ASP A 166 11.48 -6.05 39.78
N GLU A 167 11.20 -5.88 41.07
CA GLU A 167 11.04 -7.01 42.01
C GLU A 167 9.85 -7.92 41.60
N LEU A 168 8.75 -7.33 41.11
CA LEU A 168 7.55 -8.08 40.71
C LEU A 168 7.78 -8.95 39.46
N ARG A 169 8.50 -8.41 38.48
CA ARG A 169 8.80 -9.11 37.21
C ARG A 169 9.70 -10.33 37.41
N GLN A 170 10.68 -10.26 38.32
CA GLN A 170 11.60 -11.37 38.56
C GLN A 170 10.92 -12.58 39.18
N ALA A 171 9.94 -12.36 40.07
CA ALA A 171 9.19 -13.44 40.72
C ALA A 171 8.33 -14.23 39.71
N LEU A 172 7.71 -13.55 38.74
CA LEU A 172 6.85 -14.15 37.70
C LEU A 172 7.63 -14.97 36.67
N LYS A 173 8.80 -14.47 36.25
CA LYS A 173 9.64 -15.12 35.24
C LYS A 173 10.12 -16.52 35.66
N LYS A 174 10.40 -16.72 36.95
CA LYS A 174 10.87 -18.00 37.50
C LYS A 174 9.80 -19.10 37.38
N ALA A 175 8.54 -18.78 37.70
CA ALA A 175 7.43 -19.73 37.70
C ALA A 175 7.08 -20.27 36.29
N LYS A 176 7.23 -19.45 35.24
CA LYS A 176 6.91 -19.83 33.85
C LYS A 176 7.93 -20.82 33.26
N SER A 177 9.19 -20.74 33.68
CA SER A 177 10.30 -21.55 33.13
C SER A 177 10.25 -23.03 33.50
N GLU A 178 9.67 -23.37 34.65
CA GLU A 178 9.61 -24.75 35.17
C GLU A 178 8.52 -25.58 34.48
N TYR A 179 7.53 -24.93 33.87
CA TYR A 179 6.40 -25.54 33.16
C TYR A 179 6.78 -26.04 31.75
N LEU A 180 7.51 -25.23 30.99
CA LEU A 180 7.83 -25.49 29.57
C LEU A 180 8.82 -26.64 29.35
N ALA A 181 9.55 -27.07 30.38
CA ALA A 181 10.58 -28.10 30.29
C ALA A 181 10.02 -29.54 30.15
N GLN A 182 8.73 -29.77 30.38
CA GLN A 182 8.12 -31.11 30.37
C GLN A 182 7.54 -31.56 29.01
N GLU A 183 7.24 -30.64 28.10
CA GLU A 183 6.46 -30.94 26.88
C GLU A 183 7.33 -31.38 25.68
N ALA A 184 8.59 -30.92 25.60
CA ALA A 184 9.44 -31.03 24.40
C ALA A 184 10.05 -32.42 24.07
N LYS A 185 9.69 -33.52 24.75
CA LYS A 185 10.43 -34.79 24.68
C LYS A 185 9.90 -35.88 23.74
N GLN A 186 8.70 -35.77 23.15
CA GLN A 186 8.04 -36.93 22.54
C GLN A 186 8.00 -37.00 20.99
N ASP A 187 8.05 -35.89 20.23
CA ASP A 187 7.72 -35.90 18.77
C ASP A 187 8.92 -35.92 17.77
N HIS A 188 10.16 -35.65 18.19
CA HIS A 188 11.27 -35.36 17.25
C HIS A 188 12.02 -36.57 16.65
N LYS A 189 11.65 -37.82 16.97
CA LYS A 189 12.54 -38.99 16.72
C LYS A 189 12.40 -39.65 15.34
N ASN A 190 11.24 -39.56 14.68
CA ASN A 190 10.96 -40.32 13.45
C ASN A 190 11.34 -39.60 12.14
N ALA A 191 11.16 -38.27 12.06
CA ALA A 191 11.43 -37.47 10.85
C ALA A 191 12.93 -37.41 10.45
N ARG A 192 13.85 -37.58 11.41
CA ARG A 192 15.31 -37.41 11.19
C ARG A 192 15.96 -38.52 10.37
N SER A 193 15.36 -39.70 10.29
CA SER A 193 15.95 -40.87 9.62
C SER A 193 15.86 -40.80 8.09
N VAL A 194 14.79 -40.21 7.56
CA VAL A 194 14.51 -40.13 6.11
C VAL A 194 15.40 -39.11 5.42
N LEU A 195 15.62 -37.94 6.04
CA LEU A 195 16.40 -36.85 5.46
C LEU A 195 17.89 -37.19 5.31
N VAL A 196 18.44 -38.02 6.20
CA VAL A 196 19.83 -38.49 6.09
C VAL A 196 20.03 -39.34 4.84
N GLN A 197 19.03 -40.12 4.42
CA GLN A 197 19.11 -40.93 3.20
C GLN A 197 19.02 -40.07 1.92
N GLN A 198 18.17 -39.04 1.92
CA GLN A 198 17.92 -38.19 0.75
C GLN A 198 19.09 -37.24 0.44
N ALA A 199 19.94 -36.94 1.43
CA ALA A 199 21.12 -36.09 1.30
C ALA A 199 22.21 -36.62 0.32
N SER A 200 22.08 -37.85 -0.16
CA SER A 200 22.97 -38.46 -1.15
C SER A 200 22.26 -38.84 -2.45
N SER A 201 21.07 -38.27 -2.71
CA SER A 201 20.30 -38.51 -3.94
C SER A 201 21.06 -38.07 -5.19
N GLU A 202 20.96 -38.82 -6.30
CA GLU A 202 21.47 -38.38 -7.60
C GLU A 202 20.67 -37.19 -8.16
N ASN A 203 19.41 -37.05 -7.75
CA ASN A 203 18.58 -35.91 -8.12
C ASN A 203 19.02 -34.65 -7.35
N LEU A 204 19.45 -33.63 -8.11
CA LEU A 204 19.98 -32.37 -7.58
C LEU A 204 19.00 -31.66 -6.64
N GLU A 205 17.72 -31.58 -7.00
CA GLU A 205 16.69 -30.90 -6.18
C GLU A 205 16.46 -31.65 -4.87
N VAL A 206 16.28 -32.98 -4.94
CA VAL A 206 16.09 -33.84 -3.74
C VAL A 206 17.30 -33.77 -2.81
N ARG A 207 18.52 -33.78 -3.38
CA ARG A 207 19.76 -33.68 -2.61
C ARG A 207 19.88 -32.30 -1.93
N ARG A 208 19.54 -31.24 -2.65
CA ARG A 208 19.60 -29.86 -2.16
C ARG A 208 18.60 -29.62 -1.03
N ASP A 209 17.36 -30.09 -1.17
CA ASP A 209 16.31 -29.95 -0.15
C ASP A 209 16.66 -30.74 1.11
N ALA A 210 17.16 -31.96 0.96
CA ALA A 210 17.59 -32.77 2.09
C ALA A 210 18.74 -32.11 2.88
N ILE A 211 19.73 -31.54 2.19
CA ILE A 211 20.84 -30.82 2.83
C ILE A 211 20.36 -29.55 3.54
N LEU A 212 19.40 -28.82 2.96
CA LEU A 212 18.78 -27.66 3.59
C LEU A 212 18.05 -28.05 4.88
N GLU A 213 17.23 -29.09 4.84
CA GLU A 213 16.46 -29.54 6.00
C GLU A 213 17.35 -30.15 7.09
N LEU A 214 18.41 -30.86 6.73
CA LEU A 214 19.39 -31.34 7.72
C LEU A 214 20.12 -30.19 8.41
N ALA A 215 20.45 -29.11 7.69
CA ALA A 215 21.04 -27.90 8.27
C ALA A 215 20.07 -27.18 9.22
N ARG A 216 18.76 -27.18 8.92
CA ARG A 216 17.70 -26.61 9.78
C ARG A 216 17.47 -27.44 11.05
N ILE A 217 17.48 -28.76 10.95
CA ILE A 217 17.24 -29.68 12.08
C ILE A 217 18.32 -29.54 13.15
N GLY A 218 19.58 -29.33 12.74
CA GLY A 218 20.68 -29.03 13.66
C GLY A 218 21.01 -30.12 14.69
N ALA A 219 20.55 -31.37 14.48
CA ALA A 219 20.82 -32.49 15.39
C ALA A 219 22.20 -33.10 15.10
N SER A 220 22.89 -33.64 16.10
CA SER A 220 24.26 -34.19 15.94
C SER A 220 24.40 -35.22 14.81
N VAL A 221 23.33 -35.96 14.51
CA VAL A 221 23.26 -36.93 13.40
C VAL A 221 23.38 -36.28 12.01
N CYS A 222 23.08 -34.99 11.88
CA CYS A 222 23.17 -34.22 10.64
C CYS A 222 24.60 -33.78 10.30
N VAL A 223 25.56 -33.85 11.24
CA VAL A 223 26.94 -33.38 11.03
C VAL A 223 27.62 -34.15 9.90
N ALA A 224 27.47 -35.48 9.87
CA ALA A 224 28.10 -36.32 8.86
C ALA A 224 27.63 -36.01 7.42
N PRO A 225 26.32 -36.00 7.10
CA PRO A 225 25.87 -35.66 5.74
C PRO A 225 26.19 -34.22 5.34
N LEU A 226 26.13 -33.26 6.26
CA LEU A 226 26.54 -31.87 5.97
C LEU A 226 28.05 -31.75 5.71
N THR A 227 28.88 -32.51 6.44
CA THR A 227 30.33 -32.53 6.18
C THR A 227 30.66 -33.10 4.80
N ALA A 228 29.94 -34.14 4.37
CA ALA A 228 30.10 -34.71 3.02
C ALA A 228 29.73 -33.70 1.91
N ALA A 229 28.65 -32.94 2.12
CA ALA A 229 28.17 -31.92 1.18
C ALA A 229 29.11 -30.71 0.98
N LEU A 230 30.16 -30.57 1.80
CA LEU A 230 31.20 -29.54 1.60
C LEU A 230 31.99 -29.72 0.29
N SER A 231 31.98 -30.92 -0.29
CA SER A 231 32.66 -31.25 -1.56
C SER A 231 31.71 -31.39 -2.75
N ASP A 232 30.43 -31.02 -2.62
CA ASP A 232 29.45 -31.11 -3.72
C ASP A 232 29.85 -30.18 -4.89
N GLU A 233 29.53 -30.58 -6.13
CA GLU A 233 29.81 -29.79 -7.33
C GLU A 233 29.01 -28.47 -7.34
N ASP A 234 27.80 -28.49 -6.76
CA ASP A 234 26.93 -27.31 -6.66
C ASP A 234 27.37 -26.35 -5.54
N GLU A 235 27.60 -25.08 -5.90
CA GLU A 235 28.03 -24.05 -4.96
C GLU A 235 26.98 -23.78 -3.85
N THR A 236 25.69 -23.90 -4.17
CA THR A 236 24.60 -23.63 -3.21
C THR A 236 24.55 -24.72 -2.14
N ILE A 237 24.71 -25.99 -2.52
CA ILE A 237 24.82 -27.11 -1.57
C ILE A 237 26.02 -26.92 -0.64
N ARG A 238 27.20 -26.57 -1.19
CA ARG A 238 28.39 -26.29 -0.37
C ARG A 238 28.14 -25.15 0.63
N VAL A 239 27.53 -24.05 0.20
CA VAL A 239 27.20 -22.92 1.09
C VAL A 239 26.25 -23.33 2.21
N THR A 240 25.19 -24.07 1.90
CA THR A 240 24.20 -24.54 2.89
C THR A 240 24.84 -25.46 3.92
N ALA A 241 25.71 -26.37 3.48
CA ALA A 241 26.48 -27.25 4.35
C ALA A 241 27.41 -26.49 5.31
N ILE A 242 28.17 -25.52 4.79
CA ILE A 242 29.05 -24.65 5.60
C ILE A 242 28.26 -23.94 6.71
N MET A 243 27.07 -23.42 6.37
CA MET A 243 26.22 -22.69 7.31
C MET A 243 25.65 -23.61 8.39
N GLY A 244 25.10 -24.77 8.02
CA GLY A 244 24.56 -25.75 8.97
C GLY A 244 25.62 -26.21 9.98
N LEU A 245 26.83 -26.51 9.51
CA LEU A 245 27.94 -26.93 10.37
C LEU A 245 28.41 -25.83 11.33
N GLY A 246 28.37 -24.56 10.89
CA GLY A 246 28.62 -23.39 11.73
C GLY A 246 27.60 -23.25 12.86
N TRP A 247 26.31 -23.35 12.53
CA TRP A 247 25.20 -23.26 13.50
C TRP A 247 25.21 -24.38 14.53
N MET A 248 25.57 -25.58 14.09
CA MET A 248 25.70 -26.76 14.94
C MET A 248 26.99 -26.78 15.77
N GLN A 249 27.89 -25.81 15.56
CA GLN A 249 29.21 -25.74 16.17
C GLN A 249 30.00 -27.07 15.99
N ALA A 250 29.95 -27.63 14.79
CA ALA A 250 30.50 -28.94 14.48
C ALA A 250 32.04 -28.94 14.41
N ASN A 251 32.71 -29.11 15.56
CA ASN A 251 34.19 -29.17 15.67
C ASN A 251 34.87 -30.18 14.73
N SER A 252 34.19 -31.26 14.36
CA SER A 252 34.70 -32.26 13.42
C SER A 252 34.87 -31.74 11.99
N ALA A 253 34.12 -30.71 11.59
CA ALA A 253 34.17 -30.14 10.24
C ALA A 253 35.26 -29.07 10.05
N VAL A 254 35.91 -28.63 11.13
CA VAL A 254 36.91 -27.55 11.12
C VAL A 254 38.05 -27.78 10.09
N PRO A 255 38.65 -28.99 9.95
CA PRO A 255 39.69 -29.20 8.95
C PRO A 255 39.22 -28.95 7.50
N GLU A 256 38.00 -29.35 7.16
CA GLU A 256 37.44 -29.15 5.81
C GLU A 256 37.03 -27.68 5.59
N LEU A 257 36.47 -27.03 6.60
CA LEU A 257 36.15 -25.60 6.56
C LEU A 257 37.42 -24.74 6.40
N ILE A 258 38.56 -25.13 6.99
CA ILE A 258 39.84 -24.44 6.76
C ILE A 258 40.25 -24.52 5.29
N LYS A 259 40.11 -25.67 4.62
CA LYS A 259 40.44 -25.78 3.18
C LYS A 259 39.58 -24.85 2.32
N LEU A 260 38.30 -24.72 2.65
CA LEU A 260 37.37 -23.85 1.92
C LEU A 260 37.66 -22.34 2.07
N THR A 261 38.57 -21.95 2.96
CA THR A 261 39.07 -20.56 3.02
C THR A 261 40.00 -20.18 1.87
N GLU A 262 40.45 -21.16 1.08
CA GLU A 262 41.28 -20.98 -0.12
C GLU A 262 40.51 -21.30 -1.42
N ASP A 263 39.17 -21.41 -1.34
CA ASP A 263 38.31 -21.68 -2.49
C ASP A 263 38.36 -20.54 -3.52
N LYS A 264 38.25 -20.88 -4.81
CA LYS A 264 38.25 -19.91 -5.92
C LYS A 264 37.06 -18.96 -5.88
N TYR A 265 35.97 -19.33 -5.21
CA TYR A 265 34.76 -18.52 -5.09
C TYR A 265 34.76 -17.71 -3.78
N PRO A 266 34.78 -16.37 -3.83
CA PRO A 266 34.78 -15.53 -2.62
C PRO A 266 33.61 -15.78 -1.67
N ARG A 267 32.46 -16.23 -2.17
CA ARG A 267 31.28 -16.56 -1.35
C ARG A 267 31.53 -17.75 -0.43
N ILE A 268 32.27 -18.76 -0.90
CA ILE A 268 32.65 -19.93 -0.10
C ILE A 268 33.65 -19.51 0.99
N VAL A 269 34.68 -18.76 0.62
CA VAL A 269 35.69 -18.22 1.55
C VAL A 269 35.03 -17.43 2.69
N ARG A 270 34.12 -16.51 2.35
CA ARG A 270 33.40 -15.69 3.34
C ARG A 270 32.58 -16.53 4.33
N ARG A 271 31.89 -17.57 3.85
CA ARG A 271 31.02 -18.42 4.68
C ARG A 271 31.84 -19.40 5.52
N ALA A 272 32.91 -19.96 4.99
CA ALA A 272 33.83 -20.82 5.73
C ALA A 272 34.48 -20.04 6.88
N THR A 273 34.93 -18.81 6.61
CA THR A 273 35.49 -17.88 7.61
C THR A 273 34.50 -17.66 8.77
N GLN A 274 33.22 -17.41 8.45
CA GLN A 274 32.17 -17.21 9.45
C GLN A 274 31.91 -18.48 10.27
N ALA A 275 31.78 -19.64 9.62
CA ALA A 275 31.47 -20.91 10.28
C ALA A 275 32.59 -21.30 11.27
N LEU A 276 33.86 -21.09 10.90
CA LEU A 276 35.00 -21.30 11.80
C LEU A 276 34.91 -20.44 13.07
N GLY A 277 34.45 -19.19 12.93
CA GLY A 277 34.14 -18.29 14.04
C GLY A 277 33.05 -18.82 14.98
N GLN A 278 31.94 -19.31 14.41
CA GLN A 278 30.79 -19.83 15.15
C GLN A 278 31.13 -21.11 15.92
N ILE A 279 31.90 -22.01 15.30
CA ILE A 279 32.34 -23.27 15.90
C ILE A 279 33.27 -23.00 17.10
N GLY A 280 34.13 -21.97 17.02
CA GLY A 280 34.98 -21.55 18.13
C GLY A 280 36.24 -22.40 18.34
N ASP A 281 36.62 -23.22 17.37
CA ASP A 281 37.80 -24.07 17.46
C ASP A 281 39.09 -23.28 17.15
N LYS A 282 40.03 -23.29 18.10
CA LYS A 282 41.29 -22.55 18.02
C LYS A 282 42.18 -22.91 16.82
N ARG A 283 41.97 -24.08 16.20
CA ARG A 283 42.67 -24.47 14.96
C ARG A 283 42.43 -23.47 13.81
N ALA A 284 41.34 -22.69 13.86
CA ALA A 284 41.04 -21.66 12.88
C ALA A 284 41.86 -20.36 13.05
N ILE A 285 42.47 -20.11 14.20
CA ILE A 285 43.12 -18.81 14.50
C ILE A 285 44.18 -18.41 13.45
N PRO A 286 45.11 -19.29 13.03
CA PRO A 286 46.14 -18.90 12.05
C PRO A 286 45.55 -18.44 10.71
N VAL A 287 44.52 -19.12 10.22
CA VAL A 287 43.89 -18.75 8.93
C VAL A 287 43.05 -17.49 9.07
N LEU A 288 42.35 -17.32 10.19
CA LEU A 288 41.58 -16.09 10.47
C LEU A 288 42.49 -14.86 10.60
N LEU A 289 43.70 -14.99 11.18
CA LEU A 289 44.68 -13.91 11.21
C LEU A 289 45.12 -13.49 9.80
N LYS A 290 45.43 -14.45 8.93
CA LYS A 290 45.77 -14.20 7.52
C LYS A 290 44.64 -13.48 6.78
N LEU A 291 43.39 -13.93 6.96
CA LEU A 291 42.22 -13.36 6.30
C LEU A 291 41.85 -11.97 6.82
N ALA A 292 42.06 -11.71 8.12
CA ALA A 292 41.86 -10.38 8.72
C ALA A 292 42.86 -9.33 8.20
N ASP A 293 43.99 -9.75 7.63
CA ASP A 293 44.98 -8.87 6.99
C ASP A 293 44.81 -8.76 5.46
N GLY A 294 43.76 -9.36 4.91
CA GLY A 294 43.45 -9.31 3.48
C GLY A 294 42.83 -7.99 3.00
N THR A 295 42.39 -7.99 1.74
CA THR A 295 41.77 -6.82 1.08
C THR A 295 40.29 -7.01 0.72
N ASP A 296 39.77 -8.25 0.70
CA ASP A 296 38.33 -8.50 0.47
C ASP A 296 37.52 -8.06 1.69
N THR A 297 36.72 -7.00 1.51
CA THR A 297 35.99 -6.32 2.58
C THR A 297 35.24 -7.25 3.51
N PHE A 298 34.46 -8.17 2.96
CA PHE A 298 33.59 -9.06 3.73
C PHE A 298 34.36 -10.20 4.40
N THR A 299 35.41 -10.71 3.75
CA THR A 299 36.26 -11.75 4.33
C THR A 299 37.07 -11.21 5.50
N VAL A 300 37.65 -10.01 5.36
CA VAL A 300 38.37 -9.31 6.45
C VAL A 300 37.45 -9.07 7.64
N GLU A 301 36.23 -8.60 7.39
CA GLU A 301 35.23 -8.35 8.42
C GLU A 301 34.83 -9.63 9.16
N ASN A 302 34.49 -10.70 8.43
CA ASN A 302 34.15 -12.00 9.03
C ASN A 302 35.31 -12.58 9.83
N ALA A 303 36.55 -12.40 9.38
CA ALA A 303 37.73 -12.87 10.07
C ALA A 303 37.95 -12.10 11.39
N ILE A 304 37.78 -10.77 11.40
CA ILE A 304 37.87 -9.94 12.60
C ILE A 304 36.81 -10.36 13.64
N PHE A 305 35.55 -10.54 13.23
CA PHE A 305 34.50 -11.01 14.14
C PHE A 305 34.79 -12.40 14.69
N SER A 306 35.24 -13.31 13.82
CA SER A 306 35.57 -14.68 14.21
C SER A 306 36.71 -14.71 15.23
N LEU A 307 37.77 -13.90 15.05
CA LEU A 307 38.84 -13.76 16.05
C LEU A 307 38.32 -13.26 17.40
N GLY A 308 37.33 -12.35 17.37
CA GLY A 308 36.57 -11.91 18.54
C GLY A 308 35.85 -13.05 19.25
N TRP A 309 35.04 -13.83 18.51
CA TRP A 309 34.30 -14.97 19.03
C TRP A 309 35.20 -16.09 19.55
N LEU A 310 36.37 -16.30 18.95
CA LEU A 310 37.36 -17.28 19.41
C LEU A 310 38.14 -16.81 20.66
N LYS A 311 37.97 -15.55 21.08
CA LYS A 311 38.80 -14.89 22.09
C LYS A 311 40.29 -15.00 21.79
N ALA A 312 40.66 -14.84 20.52
CA ALA A 312 42.03 -15.02 20.04
C ALA A 312 42.92 -13.87 20.54
N LYS A 313 43.60 -14.05 21.68
CA LYS A 313 44.53 -13.05 22.23
C LYS A 313 45.69 -12.77 21.28
N GLU A 314 46.04 -13.76 20.46
CA GLU A 314 47.02 -13.67 19.39
C GLU A 314 46.67 -12.59 18.35
N ALA A 315 45.39 -12.22 18.23
CA ALA A 315 44.92 -11.16 17.33
C ALA A 315 45.06 -9.74 17.90
N LEU A 316 45.36 -9.58 19.20
CA LEU A 316 45.41 -8.27 19.84
C LEU A 316 46.35 -7.28 19.14
N PRO A 317 47.59 -7.63 18.75
CA PRO A 317 48.46 -6.68 18.04
C PRO A 317 47.86 -6.20 16.71
N LEU A 318 47.26 -7.11 15.93
CA LEU A 318 46.61 -6.80 14.65
C LEU A 318 45.39 -5.90 14.85
N LEU A 319 44.53 -6.26 15.81
CA LEU A 319 43.29 -5.53 16.08
C LEU A 319 43.57 -4.13 16.65
N ILE A 320 44.52 -3.99 17.60
CA ILE A 320 44.92 -2.68 18.12
C ILE A 320 45.46 -1.80 17.00
N ASN A 321 46.36 -2.34 16.15
CA ASN A 321 46.88 -1.61 15.00
C ASN A 321 45.78 -1.15 14.03
N LYS A 322 44.77 -1.99 13.76
CA LYS A 322 43.62 -1.62 12.92
C LYS A 322 42.76 -0.52 13.54
N VAL A 323 42.60 -0.45 14.87
CA VAL A 323 41.89 0.69 15.50
C VAL A 323 42.62 2.02 15.26
N GLU A 324 43.95 2.00 15.30
CA GLU A 324 44.79 3.19 15.22
C GLU A 324 45.06 3.68 13.79
N THR A 325 45.17 2.76 12.83
CA THR A 325 45.65 3.07 11.47
C THR A 325 44.54 3.17 10.43
N LEU A 326 43.38 2.55 10.66
CA LEU A 326 42.27 2.59 9.71
C LEU A 326 41.63 3.97 9.66
N ASP A 327 41.46 4.50 8.45
CA ASP A 327 40.83 5.77 8.19
C ASP A 327 39.34 5.72 8.55
N LYS A 328 38.98 6.47 9.60
CA LYS A 328 37.61 6.59 10.11
C LYS A 328 36.63 7.24 9.13
N ASN A 329 37.14 7.90 8.09
CA ASN A 329 36.36 8.56 7.03
C ASN A 329 36.20 7.69 5.77
N ASN A 330 36.99 6.63 5.62
CA ASN A 330 36.85 5.68 4.52
C ASN A 330 35.77 4.64 4.85
N GLY A 331 34.72 4.53 4.03
CA GLY A 331 33.55 3.71 4.34
C GLY A 331 33.84 2.22 4.58
N ILE A 332 34.82 1.64 3.89
CA ILE A 332 35.23 0.23 4.05
C ILE A 332 36.05 0.07 5.34
N GLN A 333 37.07 0.91 5.52
CA GLN A 333 37.94 0.87 6.70
C GLN A 333 37.17 1.22 7.99
N ARG A 334 36.15 2.07 7.89
CA ARG A 334 35.22 2.38 8.99
C ARG A 334 34.47 1.13 9.47
N GLY A 335 34.01 0.28 8.55
CA GLY A 335 33.39 -1.01 8.87
C GLY A 335 34.35 -1.95 9.59
N TRP A 336 35.58 -2.07 9.10
CA TRP A 336 36.62 -2.86 9.77
C TRP A 336 36.97 -2.34 11.16
N ARG A 337 37.07 -1.01 11.34
CA ARG A 337 37.31 -0.37 12.64
C ARG A 337 36.18 -0.67 13.63
N LEU A 338 34.91 -0.65 13.20
CA LEU A 338 33.77 -1.04 14.03
C LEU A 338 33.82 -2.53 14.43
N ALA A 339 34.08 -3.41 13.47
CA ALA A 339 34.24 -4.85 13.73
C ALA A 339 35.37 -5.10 14.74
N THR A 340 36.46 -4.33 14.63
CA THR A 340 37.65 -4.44 15.48
C THR A 340 37.36 -4.03 16.92
N LEU A 341 36.67 -2.89 17.14
CA LEU A 341 36.26 -2.47 18.50
C LEU A 341 35.41 -3.53 19.19
N ARG A 342 34.48 -4.15 18.45
CA ARG A 342 33.64 -5.24 18.97
C ARG A 342 34.46 -6.50 19.27
N ALA A 343 35.35 -6.90 18.37
CA ALA A 343 36.23 -8.04 18.56
C ALA A 343 37.12 -7.90 19.80
N LEU A 344 37.67 -6.69 20.05
CA LEU A 344 38.43 -6.39 21.28
C LEU A 344 37.58 -6.58 22.54
N GLY A 345 36.33 -6.11 22.52
CA GLY A 345 35.36 -6.35 23.60
C GLY A 345 35.08 -7.84 23.83
N HIS A 346 34.91 -8.63 22.75
CA HIS A 346 34.67 -10.07 22.84
C HIS A 346 35.88 -10.87 23.36
N ILE A 347 37.10 -10.48 22.97
CA ILE A 347 38.35 -11.08 23.49
C ILE A 347 38.47 -10.83 24.99
N GLY A 348 38.07 -9.64 25.46
CA GLY A 348 37.99 -9.33 26.87
C GLY A 348 39.34 -9.09 27.55
N ASP A 349 40.39 -8.76 26.79
CA ASP A 349 41.73 -8.51 27.34
C ASP A 349 41.92 -7.04 27.71
N LYS A 350 42.38 -6.78 28.94
CA LYS A 350 42.57 -5.43 29.48
C LYS A 350 43.63 -4.63 28.72
N SER A 351 44.52 -5.28 27.97
CA SER A 351 45.50 -4.57 27.14
C SER A 351 44.87 -3.72 26.04
N ALA A 352 43.61 -3.95 25.69
CA ALA A 352 42.87 -3.17 24.70
C ALA A 352 42.25 -1.88 25.28
N ILE A 353 42.14 -1.75 26.61
CA ILE A 353 41.48 -0.60 27.26
C ILE A 353 42.10 0.74 26.84
N PRO A 354 43.44 0.94 26.83
CA PRO A 354 44.02 2.24 26.50
C PRO A 354 43.66 2.73 25.09
N VAL A 355 43.59 1.83 24.10
CA VAL A 355 43.22 2.22 22.72
C VAL A 355 41.71 2.47 22.60
N LEU A 356 40.88 1.79 23.39
CA LEU A 356 39.45 2.04 23.46
C LEU A 356 39.15 3.37 24.14
N GLU A 357 39.82 3.69 25.27
CA GLU A 357 39.70 4.98 25.96
C GLU A 357 40.07 6.15 25.06
N LYS A 358 41.15 6.01 24.28
CA LYS A 358 41.52 6.99 23.25
C LYS A 358 40.39 7.20 22.23
N VAL A 359 39.74 6.13 21.76
CA VAL A 359 38.58 6.24 20.84
C VAL A 359 37.37 6.88 21.52
N ILE A 360 37.21 6.70 22.84
CA ILE A 360 36.15 7.35 23.62
C ILE A 360 36.40 8.86 23.74
N GLU A 361 37.64 9.25 24.02
CA GLU A 361 38.10 10.64 24.15
C GLU A 361 38.02 11.43 22.82
N GLU A 362 38.19 10.75 21.68
CA GLU A 362 38.04 11.35 20.35
C GLU A 362 36.62 11.93 20.08
N GLY A 363 35.60 11.57 20.88
CA GLY A 363 34.28 12.19 20.87
C GLY A 363 33.34 11.74 19.73
N ASP A 364 32.25 12.50 19.53
CA ASP A 364 31.16 12.17 18.59
C ASP A 364 31.63 12.06 17.13
N ASP A 365 31.57 10.86 16.57
CA ASP A 365 32.19 10.49 15.29
C ASP A 365 31.17 10.08 14.22
N PHE A 366 29.99 10.69 14.22
CA PHE A 366 28.91 10.35 13.27
C PHE A 366 29.32 10.66 11.82
N PRO A 367 29.00 9.78 10.86
CA PRO A 367 29.20 10.11 9.45
C PRO A 367 28.24 11.23 9.02
N ILE A 368 28.75 12.26 8.33
CA ILE A 368 27.97 13.37 7.76
C ILE A 368 27.90 13.18 6.24
N ASN A 369 26.75 13.47 5.61
CA ASN A 369 26.61 13.33 4.16
C ASN A 369 27.56 14.27 3.39
N ARG A 370 27.77 14.04 2.08
CA ARG A 370 28.65 14.88 1.22
C ARG A 370 28.29 16.38 1.24
N SER A 371 27.09 16.75 1.67
CA SER A 371 26.62 18.14 1.80
C SER A 371 26.75 18.73 3.21
N GLY A 372 27.22 17.97 4.21
CA GLY A 372 27.41 18.42 5.59
C GLY A 372 26.12 18.69 6.38
N ARG A 373 24.94 18.29 5.87
CA ARG A 373 23.64 18.70 6.43
C ARG A 373 22.90 17.62 7.25
N ALA A 374 23.28 16.34 7.13
CA ALA A 374 22.60 15.26 7.85
C ALA A 374 23.55 14.11 8.24
N LYS A 375 23.23 13.46 9.38
CA LYS A 375 23.86 12.21 9.83
C LYS A 375 23.57 11.09 8.82
N ILE A 376 24.60 10.43 8.28
CA ILE A 376 24.43 9.27 7.40
C ILE A 376 24.01 8.08 8.26
N ALA A 377 22.89 7.44 7.94
CA ALA A 377 22.65 6.06 8.35
C ALA A 377 23.63 5.17 7.57
N ASN A 378 24.79 4.93 8.15
CA ASN A 378 25.73 3.97 7.62
C ASN A 378 25.16 2.57 7.91
N VAL A 379 25.35 1.65 6.97
CA VAL A 379 25.14 0.19 7.02
C VAL A 379 25.33 -0.52 8.39
N TYR A 380 26.16 0.01 9.29
CA TYR A 380 26.51 -0.51 10.62
C TYR A 380 25.90 0.27 11.79
N SER A 381 25.08 1.30 11.53
CA SER A 381 24.32 2.02 12.56
C SER A 381 23.02 1.29 12.84
N THR A 382 22.78 0.94 14.09
CA THR A 382 21.42 0.63 14.57
C THR A 382 20.52 1.84 14.46
N ALA A 383 19.21 1.66 14.66
CA ALA A 383 18.21 2.73 14.61
C ALA A 383 18.49 3.94 15.53
N GLN A 384 19.48 3.85 16.43
CA GLN A 384 19.93 4.95 17.29
C GLN A 384 21.08 5.79 16.70
N SER A 385 21.66 5.40 15.56
CA SER A 385 22.79 6.09 14.91
C SER A 385 23.94 6.41 15.89
N VAL A 386 24.59 5.36 16.42
CA VAL A 386 25.67 5.45 17.42
C VAL A 386 27.08 5.39 16.77
N GLY A 387 28.03 6.19 17.27
CA GLY A 387 29.41 6.29 16.75
C GLY A 387 30.42 5.31 17.39
N PHE A 388 31.66 5.30 16.90
CA PHE A 388 32.82 4.61 17.46
C PHE A 388 32.98 4.80 18.97
N SER A 389 32.74 6.01 19.49
CA SER A 389 32.82 6.28 20.93
C SER A 389 31.85 5.40 21.74
N TYR A 390 30.65 5.14 21.22
CA TYR A 390 29.69 4.24 21.85
C TYR A 390 30.19 2.78 21.82
N TYR A 391 30.64 2.29 20.67
CA TYR A 391 31.17 0.92 20.56
C TYR A 391 32.40 0.69 21.43
N ALA A 392 33.27 1.70 21.58
CA ALA A 392 34.42 1.63 22.46
C ALA A 392 34.00 1.60 23.94
N LYS A 393 33.00 2.41 24.36
CA LYS A 393 32.43 2.35 25.73
C LYS A 393 31.86 0.98 26.04
N GLU A 394 31.10 0.40 25.11
CA GLU A 394 30.54 -0.92 25.32
C GLU A 394 31.62 -2.02 25.30
N ALA A 395 32.67 -1.87 24.48
CA ALA A 395 33.81 -2.79 24.50
C ALA A 395 34.59 -2.73 25.83
N VAL A 396 34.81 -1.54 26.41
CA VAL A 396 35.41 -1.38 27.75
C VAL A 396 34.55 -2.05 28.81
N LYS A 397 33.23 -1.79 28.82
CA LYS A 397 32.30 -2.45 29.74
C LYS A 397 32.33 -3.97 29.60
N ALA A 398 32.39 -4.49 28.37
CA ALA A 398 32.50 -5.91 28.12
C ALA A 398 33.81 -6.49 28.68
N ILE A 399 34.95 -5.81 28.49
CA ILE A 399 36.26 -6.22 29.05
C ILE A 399 36.24 -6.20 30.58
N GLU A 400 35.68 -5.14 31.18
CA GLU A 400 35.53 -5.01 32.64
C GLU A 400 34.60 -6.08 33.23
N GLY A 401 33.56 -6.46 32.48
CA GLY A 401 32.65 -7.57 32.79
C GLY A 401 33.22 -8.97 32.54
N GLY A 402 34.49 -9.10 32.16
CA GLY A 402 35.17 -10.38 31.94
C GLY A 402 35.10 -10.94 30.50
N GLY A 403 34.56 -10.16 29.56
CA GLY A 403 34.39 -10.53 28.14
C GLY A 403 33.41 -11.69 27.93
N SER A 404 33.39 -12.25 26.72
CA SER A 404 32.58 -13.44 26.42
C SER A 404 33.04 -14.65 27.26
N GLN A 405 32.12 -15.44 27.83
CA GLN A 405 32.48 -16.49 28.79
C GLN A 405 33.08 -17.76 28.14
N LYS A 406 32.82 -18.01 26.85
CA LYS A 406 33.32 -19.19 26.11
C LYS A 406 33.73 -18.81 24.67
N PRO A 407 34.74 -19.48 24.07
CA PRO A 407 35.02 -19.37 22.64
C PRO A 407 33.89 -19.93 21.78
N GLY A 408 33.68 -19.33 20.60
CA GLY A 408 32.61 -19.68 19.69
C GLY A 408 31.29 -19.01 20.04
N ILE A 409 30.36 -18.99 19.09
CA ILE A 409 29.05 -18.40 19.27
C ILE A 409 27.96 -19.30 18.68
N SER A 410 26.99 -19.67 19.50
CA SER A 410 25.78 -20.33 19.03
C SER A 410 24.80 -19.26 18.57
N GLN A 411 24.37 -19.35 17.31
CA GLN A 411 23.44 -18.37 16.73
C GLN A 411 22.13 -18.29 17.55
N LEU A 412 21.63 -19.43 18.05
CA LEU A 412 20.43 -19.47 18.88
C LEU A 412 20.63 -18.77 20.24
N ALA A 413 21.82 -18.91 20.84
CA ALA A 413 22.15 -18.26 22.11
C ALA A 413 22.38 -16.74 21.95
N GLU A 414 22.89 -16.30 20.80
CA GLU A 414 23.10 -14.88 20.49
C GLU A 414 21.77 -14.18 20.22
N LEU A 415 20.89 -14.79 19.41
CA LEU A 415 19.55 -14.28 19.10
C LEU A 415 18.62 -14.19 20.33
N SER A 416 18.84 -15.03 21.34
CA SER A 416 18.06 -15.04 22.59
C SER A 416 18.70 -14.26 23.75
N SER A 417 19.91 -13.71 23.56
CA SER A 417 20.59 -12.95 24.60
C SER A 417 20.00 -11.53 24.73
N ALA A 418 19.68 -11.13 25.97
CA ALA A 418 19.22 -9.78 26.30
C ALA A 418 20.35 -8.73 26.29
N ASP A 419 21.56 -9.13 25.88
CA ASP A 419 22.77 -8.34 26.01
C ASP A 419 22.92 -7.39 24.81
N ARG A 420 22.73 -6.09 25.07
CA ARG A 420 22.65 -5.03 24.03
C ARG A 420 23.92 -4.94 23.19
N PHE A 421 25.08 -5.36 23.68
CA PHE A 421 26.32 -5.38 22.90
C PHE A 421 26.30 -6.47 21.82
N TYR A 422 25.62 -7.59 22.10
CA TYR A 422 25.55 -8.78 21.24
C TYR A 422 24.39 -8.71 20.23
N ALA A 423 23.34 -7.92 20.50
CA ALA A 423 22.24 -7.68 19.55
C ALA A 423 22.60 -6.77 18.35
N LEU A 424 23.81 -6.18 18.31
CA LEU A 424 24.26 -5.21 17.30
C LEU A 424 24.85 -5.88 16.03
N THR A 425 24.85 -7.20 15.93
CA THR A 425 25.42 -8.01 14.83
C THR A 425 24.40 -8.38 13.72
N ARG A 426 23.18 -7.82 13.73
CA ARG A 426 22.01 -8.18 12.87
C ARG A 426 22.19 -8.15 11.33
N ARG A 427 23.39 -7.94 10.79
CA ARG A 427 23.72 -8.20 9.37
C ARG A 427 24.24 -9.61 9.09
N PHE A 428 24.55 -10.42 10.10
CA PHE A 428 24.98 -11.80 9.89
C PHE A 428 23.84 -12.77 9.50
N ASN A 429 22.60 -12.29 9.47
CA ASN A 429 21.43 -13.04 9.06
C ASN A 429 21.11 -12.78 7.58
N ALA A 430 21.56 -13.68 6.70
CA ALA A 430 21.10 -13.73 5.30
C ALA A 430 20.05 -14.84 5.06
N LEU A 431 19.47 -15.41 6.13
CA LEU A 431 18.35 -16.38 6.04
C LEU A 431 17.22 -16.12 7.05
N ALA A 432 17.23 -15.00 7.77
CA ALA A 432 15.99 -14.40 8.21
C ALA A 432 15.64 -13.37 7.14
N GLY A 433 14.48 -13.52 6.51
CA GLY A 433 13.94 -12.48 5.64
C GLY A 433 14.06 -11.13 6.33
N ARG A 434 14.31 -10.08 5.55
CA ARG A 434 14.21 -8.73 6.07
C ARG A 434 12.77 -8.54 6.54
N VAL A 435 12.56 -8.64 7.85
CA VAL A 435 11.36 -8.12 8.51
C VAL A 435 11.54 -6.61 8.49
N TYR A 436 10.99 -6.00 7.44
CA TYR A 436 10.89 -4.57 7.33
C TYR A 436 9.73 -4.08 8.20
N ARG A 437 9.90 -2.88 8.75
CA ARG A 437 8.97 -2.24 9.66
C ARG A 437 7.93 -1.50 8.81
N SER A 438 6.74 -2.07 8.60
CA SER A 438 5.54 -1.23 8.49
C SER A 438 5.05 -1.04 9.93
N SER A 439 4.94 0.22 10.34
CA SER A 439 4.72 0.59 11.73
C SER A 439 3.25 0.77 12.01
N PHE A 440 2.43 -0.26 11.90
CA PHE A 440 0.99 -0.12 12.14
C PHE A 440 0.50 -1.24 13.05
N VAL A 441 0.14 -0.84 14.26
CA VAL A 441 -0.48 -1.61 15.35
C VAL A 441 0.50 -2.12 16.41
N GLN A 442 0.66 -1.33 17.48
CA GLN A 442 0.75 -1.89 18.83
C GLN A 442 -0.69 -2.16 19.28
N MET A 443 -1.18 -3.40 19.16
CA MET A 443 -2.33 -3.80 19.98
C MET A 443 -1.80 -3.86 21.40
N SER A 444 -2.26 -2.96 22.27
CA SER A 444 -1.99 -3.07 23.70
C SER A 444 -2.42 -4.46 24.21
N GLU A 445 -1.73 -4.96 25.23
CA GLU A 445 -1.81 -6.33 25.80
C GLU A 445 -3.24 -6.82 26.17
N ASP A 446 -4.27 -5.96 26.14
CA ASP A 446 -5.67 -6.29 26.43
C ASP A 446 -6.66 -6.24 25.24
N GLY A 447 -6.21 -5.95 24.00
CA GLY A 447 -7.08 -5.37 22.96
C GLY A 447 -7.80 -6.28 21.96
N GLY A 448 -7.30 -7.49 21.68
CA GLY A 448 -7.73 -8.27 20.50
C GLY A 448 -9.20 -8.68 20.48
N ALA A 449 -9.72 -9.21 21.60
CA ALA A 449 -11.11 -9.67 21.70
C ALA A 449 -12.12 -8.52 21.81
N GLY A 450 -11.75 -7.40 22.45
CA GLY A 450 -12.60 -6.21 22.53
C GLY A 450 -12.77 -5.55 21.16
N PHE A 451 -11.68 -5.49 20.38
CA PHE A 451 -11.67 -4.92 19.04
C PHE A 451 -12.61 -5.66 18.07
N ALA A 452 -12.58 -6.99 18.04
CA ALA A 452 -13.44 -7.79 17.16
C ALA A 452 -14.94 -7.56 17.44
N ALA A 453 -15.33 -7.36 18.71
CA ALA A 453 -16.70 -7.01 19.06
C ALA A 453 -17.12 -5.65 18.47
N PHE A 454 -16.25 -4.63 18.52
CA PHE A 454 -16.54 -3.32 17.93
C PHE A 454 -16.71 -3.37 16.42
N LEU A 455 -15.88 -4.16 15.73
CA LEU A 455 -15.99 -4.38 14.29
C LEU A 455 -17.31 -5.06 13.92
N LYS A 456 -17.67 -6.12 14.64
CA LYS A 456 -18.96 -6.81 14.48
C LYS A 456 -20.14 -5.87 14.71
N ASP A 457 -20.11 -5.03 15.75
CA ASP A 457 -21.15 -4.05 16.05
C ASP A 457 -21.28 -2.95 14.96
N ALA A 458 -20.19 -2.65 14.26
CA ALA A 458 -20.20 -1.76 13.10
C ALA A 458 -20.71 -2.43 11.82
N GLY A 459 -20.98 -3.74 11.84
CA GLY A 459 -21.45 -4.50 10.69
C GLY A 459 -20.34 -5.00 9.77
N TRP A 460 -19.10 -5.05 10.25
CA TRP A 460 -17.98 -5.56 9.46
C TRP A 460 -18.00 -7.08 9.43
N THR A 461 -17.73 -7.62 8.24
CA THR A 461 -17.71 -9.07 7.99
C THR A 461 -16.30 -9.61 7.82
N GLY A 462 -15.29 -8.75 7.64
CA GLY A 462 -13.90 -9.15 7.50
C GLY A 462 -12.89 -8.10 7.96
N VAL A 463 -11.64 -8.52 8.12
CA VAL A 463 -10.49 -7.70 8.54
C VAL A 463 -9.26 -8.02 7.71
N HIS A 464 -8.38 -7.02 7.63
CA HIS A 464 -7.07 -7.13 7.02
C HIS A 464 -6.00 -6.70 8.03
N MET A 465 -5.00 -7.56 8.32
CA MET A 465 -4.00 -7.33 9.37
C MET A 465 -2.61 -7.73 8.88
N ALA A 466 -1.57 -7.10 9.45
CA ALA A 466 -0.17 -7.42 9.19
C ALA A 466 0.46 -8.12 10.39
N TRP A 467 1.18 -9.22 10.15
CA TRP A 467 2.04 -9.84 11.14
C TRP A 467 3.38 -9.08 11.23
N GLY A 468 3.65 -8.32 12.31
CA GLY A 468 4.71 -7.28 12.18
C GLY A 468 5.30 -6.55 13.38
N ALA A 469 5.43 -7.16 14.57
CA ALA A 469 6.35 -6.63 15.60
C ALA A 469 7.53 -7.59 15.83
N GLN A 470 8.74 -7.07 16.04
CA GLN A 470 9.94 -7.90 16.32
C GLN A 470 9.82 -8.69 17.64
N ASP A 471 8.80 -8.37 18.42
CA ASP A 471 8.39 -8.88 19.72
C ASP A 471 6.93 -9.38 19.73
N ALA A 472 6.22 -9.38 18.59
CA ALA A 472 4.87 -9.93 18.50
C ALA A 472 4.93 -11.44 18.76
N ASP A 473 4.09 -11.93 19.67
CA ASP A 473 3.93 -13.36 19.90
C ASP A 473 3.11 -13.97 18.73
N PRO A 474 3.70 -14.90 17.97
CA PRO A 474 3.00 -15.61 16.90
C PRO A 474 1.70 -16.29 17.36
N ASP A 475 1.70 -16.82 18.59
CA ASP A 475 0.60 -17.59 19.14
C ASP A 475 -0.55 -16.65 19.56
N GLU A 476 -0.24 -15.46 20.09
CA GLU A 476 -1.26 -14.44 20.39
C GLU A 476 -1.93 -13.90 19.11
N TYR A 477 -1.16 -13.66 18.05
CA TYR A 477 -1.71 -13.28 16.75
C TYR A 477 -2.63 -14.39 16.22
N PHE A 478 -2.22 -15.65 16.38
CA PHE A 478 -3.01 -16.80 15.95
C PHE A 478 -4.30 -16.99 16.78
N ASP A 479 -4.25 -16.77 18.09
CA ASP A 479 -5.44 -16.79 18.95
C ASP A 479 -6.40 -15.64 18.61
N MET A 480 -5.89 -14.47 18.21
CA MET A 480 -6.73 -13.40 17.65
C MET A 480 -7.43 -13.88 16.37
N VAL A 481 -6.71 -14.52 15.43
CA VAL A 481 -7.32 -15.07 14.21
C VAL A 481 -8.42 -16.08 14.54
N ARG A 482 -8.20 -16.96 15.52
CA ARG A 482 -9.22 -17.88 16.03
C ARG A 482 -10.42 -17.16 16.59
N ALA A 483 -10.20 -16.16 17.44
CA ALA A 483 -11.28 -15.40 18.08
C ALA A 483 -12.19 -14.73 17.04
N LEU A 484 -11.67 -14.29 15.88
CA LEU A 484 -12.49 -13.72 14.80
C LEU A 484 -13.63 -14.67 14.35
N SER A 485 -13.42 -15.98 14.43
CA SER A 485 -14.45 -16.97 14.08
C SER A 485 -15.67 -16.90 15.02
N ASP A 486 -15.47 -16.61 16.31
CA ASP A 486 -16.55 -16.42 17.29
C ASP A 486 -17.42 -15.18 16.96
N TYR A 487 -16.84 -14.22 16.26
CA TYR A 487 -17.53 -13.01 15.81
C TYR A 487 -18.14 -13.17 14.40
N GLY A 488 -17.89 -14.28 13.72
CA GLY A 488 -18.33 -14.52 12.34
C GLY A 488 -17.56 -13.67 11.33
N MET A 489 -16.32 -13.31 11.65
CA MET A 489 -15.46 -12.47 10.82
C MET A 489 -14.45 -13.28 10.02
N ILE A 490 -14.14 -12.82 8.82
CA ILE A 490 -13.06 -13.37 7.99
C ILE A 490 -11.80 -12.50 8.03
N LEU A 491 -10.63 -13.08 7.77
CA LEU A 491 -9.32 -12.43 7.73
C LEU A 491 -8.68 -12.67 6.37
N VAL A 492 -8.25 -11.58 5.73
CA VAL A 492 -7.25 -11.62 4.66
C VAL A 492 -5.96 -11.08 5.26
N ASP A 493 -4.89 -11.87 5.31
CA ASP A 493 -3.63 -11.50 5.98
C ASP A 493 -2.60 -10.97 4.97
N ILE A 494 -1.65 -10.12 5.38
CA ILE A 494 -0.58 -9.69 4.47
C ILE A 494 0.29 -10.88 4.09
N TRP A 495 0.57 -11.06 2.80
CA TRP A 495 1.58 -11.99 2.33
C TRP A 495 2.97 -11.51 2.77
N PRO A 496 3.70 -12.27 3.60
CA PRO A 496 5.04 -11.90 4.06
C PRO A 496 6.06 -11.95 2.91
N THR A 497 6.24 -10.81 2.22
CA THR A 497 7.24 -10.60 1.17
C THR A 497 8.29 -9.57 1.62
N ASP A 498 9.40 -9.40 0.89
CA ASP A 498 10.40 -8.35 1.18
C ASP A 498 9.82 -6.98 0.75
N SER A 499 9.05 -6.35 1.65
CA SER A 499 8.25 -5.13 1.41
C SER A 499 9.04 -3.84 1.14
N ASN A 500 10.32 -3.91 0.78
CA ASN A 500 11.08 -2.75 0.32
C ASN A 500 10.99 -2.54 -1.21
N MET A 501 9.80 -2.77 -1.78
CA MET A 501 9.51 -2.47 -3.18
C MET A 501 9.24 -0.98 -3.46
N PHE A 502 9.15 -0.11 -2.43
CA PHE A 502 9.09 1.36 -2.56
C PHE A 502 10.34 2.06 -3.17
N GLY A 503 11.19 1.33 -3.90
CA GLY A 503 12.34 1.93 -4.60
C GLY A 503 13.62 1.11 -4.58
N ALA A 504 13.59 -0.20 -4.29
CA ALA A 504 14.77 -1.03 -4.43
C ALA A 504 15.12 -1.24 -5.92
N LYS A 505 15.96 -0.36 -6.46
CA LYS A 505 16.70 -0.50 -7.74
C LYS A 505 17.61 -1.75 -7.82
N LYS A 506 17.36 -2.83 -7.07
CA LYS A 506 18.28 -3.98 -6.98
C LYS A 506 17.59 -5.33 -6.85
N THR A 507 17.52 -6.01 -8.00
CA THR A 507 17.97 -7.40 -8.21
C THR A 507 17.26 -8.50 -7.43
N VAL A 508 16.12 -8.98 -7.93
CA VAL A 508 15.68 -10.38 -7.70
C VAL A 508 15.05 -10.94 -8.98
N THR A 509 15.55 -12.07 -9.47
CA THR A 509 14.88 -12.83 -10.54
C THR A 509 13.58 -13.43 -9.99
N ALA A 510 12.48 -13.41 -10.76
CA ALA A 510 11.15 -13.91 -10.35
C ALA A 510 11.19 -15.27 -9.60
N SER A 511 12.10 -16.18 -10.01
CA SER A 511 12.28 -17.49 -9.36
C SER A 511 12.77 -17.47 -7.91
N ARG A 512 13.57 -16.47 -7.49
CA ARG A 512 14.05 -16.35 -6.10
C ARG A 512 13.02 -15.70 -5.18
N GLN A 513 12.24 -14.77 -5.72
CA GLN A 513 11.14 -14.13 -5.02
C GLN A 513 10.03 -15.15 -4.73
N MET A 514 9.65 -15.92 -5.75
CA MET A 514 8.64 -16.97 -5.62
C MET A 514 8.99 -18.04 -4.58
N ALA A 515 10.26 -18.43 -4.45
CA ALA A 515 10.66 -19.42 -3.45
C ALA A 515 10.50 -18.88 -2.00
N LEU A 516 10.70 -17.58 -1.80
CA LEU A 516 10.50 -16.94 -0.49
C LEU A 516 9.02 -16.73 -0.19
N GLU A 517 8.24 -16.26 -1.17
CA GLU A 517 6.79 -16.09 -1.07
C GLU A 517 6.11 -17.41 -0.76
N LYS A 518 6.46 -18.48 -1.48
CA LYS A 518 5.94 -19.82 -1.22
C LYS A 518 6.35 -20.33 0.16
N ALA A 519 7.63 -20.26 0.51
CA ALA A 519 8.07 -20.72 1.83
C ALA A 519 7.36 -19.98 2.99
N ALA A 520 7.11 -18.69 2.84
CA ALA A 520 6.44 -17.90 3.87
C ALA A 520 4.92 -18.12 3.89
N GLY A 521 4.29 -18.25 2.72
CA GLY A 521 2.88 -18.61 2.64
C GLY A 521 2.61 -20.06 3.08
N ASP A 522 3.54 -21.01 2.91
CA ASP A 522 3.43 -22.39 3.42
C ASP A 522 3.28 -22.34 4.95
N MET A 523 4.09 -21.50 5.60
CA MET A 523 4.03 -21.34 7.06
C MET A 523 2.69 -20.76 7.52
N LEU A 524 2.16 -19.75 6.84
CA LEU A 524 0.87 -19.14 7.18
C LEU A 524 -0.29 -20.07 6.84
N ALA A 525 -0.31 -20.64 5.64
CA ALA A 525 -1.37 -21.54 5.20
C ALA A 525 -1.43 -22.80 6.06
N GLU A 526 -0.29 -23.43 6.39
CA GLU A 526 -0.25 -24.59 7.30
C GLU A 526 -0.74 -24.22 8.70
N ARG A 527 -0.39 -23.02 9.20
CA ARG A 527 -0.83 -22.54 10.50
C ARG A 527 -2.33 -22.26 10.52
N TYR A 528 -2.87 -21.62 9.49
CA TYR A 528 -4.28 -21.24 9.40
C TYR A 528 -5.17 -22.28 8.71
N LYS A 529 -4.66 -23.43 8.27
CA LYS A 529 -5.41 -24.34 7.36
C LYS A 529 -6.78 -24.77 7.88
N ASN A 530 -6.93 -24.89 9.19
CA ASN A 530 -8.16 -25.32 9.85
C ASN A 530 -8.99 -24.16 10.41
N GLU A 531 -8.51 -22.91 10.30
CA GLU A 531 -9.15 -21.76 10.90
C GLU A 531 -10.20 -21.17 9.94
N SER A 532 -11.48 -21.27 10.30
CA SER A 532 -12.59 -20.84 9.44
C SER A 532 -12.62 -19.33 9.20
N SER A 533 -12.01 -18.54 10.08
CA SER A 533 -11.86 -17.10 9.92
C SER A 533 -10.82 -16.72 8.87
N PHE A 534 -9.80 -17.54 8.61
CA PHE A 534 -8.80 -17.21 7.58
C PHE A 534 -9.40 -17.42 6.18
N ALA A 535 -9.40 -16.36 5.37
CA ALA A 535 -10.02 -16.31 4.04
C ALA A 535 -9.04 -16.04 2.91
N GLY A 536 -7.82 -15.56 3.17
CA GLY A 536 -6.89 -15.27 2.08
C GLY A 536 -5.60 -14.57 2.47
N LEU A 537 -4.78 -14.29 1.45
CA LEU A 537 -3.60 -13.44 1.55
C LEU A 537 -3.73 -12.21 0.64
N TRP A 538 -3.21 -11.08 1.12
CA TRP A 538 -3.09 -9.83 0.39
C TRP A 538 -1.64 -9.54 0.05
N SER A 539 -1.35 -9.23 -1.21
CA SER A 539 -0.05 -8.72 -1.63
C SER A 539 -0.07 -7.20 -1.67
N GLU A 540 0.62 -6.56 -0.72
CA GLU A 540 0.74 -5.10 -0.56
C GLU A 540 1.50 -4.48 -1.74
N GLU A 541 0.89 -3.48 -2.39
CA GLU A 541 1.49 -2.62 -3.43
C GLU A 541 2.48 -3.34 -4.35
N THR A 542 2.02 -4.37 -5.06
CA THR A 542 2.96 -5.17 -5.86
C THR A 542 3.42 -4.36 -7.08
N TRP A 543 4.71 -4.06 -7.16
CA TRP A 543 5.32 -3.35 -8.29
C TRP A 543 5.63 -4.37 -9.41
N PRO A 544 4.95 -4.33 -10.57
CA PRO A 544 5.14 -5.33 -11.61
C PRO A 544 6.41 -5.02 -12.43
N TRP A 545 7.60 -5.13 -11.84
CA TRP A 545 8.85 -4.93 -12.59
C TRP A 545 9.41 -6.25 -13.11
N ILE A 546 9.60 -6.34 -14.43
CA ILE A 546 10.40 -7.42 -15.02
C ILE A 546 11.87 -7.02 -15.15
N HIS A 547 12.76 -7.80 -14.54
CA HIS A 547 14.17 -7.78 -14.90
C HIS A 547 14.35 -8.54 -16.22
N TYR A 548 14.62 -7.81 -17.30
CA TYR A 548 14.81 -8.41 -18.62
C TYR A 548 15.93 -9.46 -18.61
N ALA A 549 15.56 -10.69 -18.96
CA ALA A 549 16.47 -11.79 -19.19
C ALA A 549 16.36 -12.20 -20.67
N PRO A 550 17.38 -11.94 -21.51
CA PRO A 550 17.29 -12.17 -22.95
C PRO A 550 16.89 -13.60 -23.33
N ASN A 551 17.34 -14.59 -22.58
CA ASN A 551 17.00 -16.00 -22.79
C ASN A 551 15.52 -16.30 -22.52
N LEU A 552 14.92 -15.72 -21.48
CA LEU A 552 13.49 -15.90 -21.18
C LEU A 552 12.63 -15.23 -22.26
N PHE A 553 13.00 -14.02 -22.69
CA PHE A 553 12.30 -13.34 -23.78
C PHE A 553 12.39 -14.13 -25.09
N VAL A 554 13.58 -14.62 -25.46
CA VAL A 554 13.75 -15.44 -26.66
C VAL A 554 12.93 -16.73 -26.58
N GLN A 555 12.87 -17.37 -25.41
CA GLN A 555 12.08 -18.58 -25.21
C GLN A 555 10.58 -18.29 -25.34
N TRP A 556 10.07 -17.30 -24.60
CA TRP A 556 8.68 -16.85 -24.72
C TRP A 556 8.30 -16.49 -26.15
N PHE A 557 9.19 -15.80 -26.87
CA PHE A 557 8.96 -15.40 -28.25
C PHE A 557 8.89 -16.63 -29.18
N LYS A 558 9.73 -17.64 -28.95
CA LYS A 558 9.67 -18.91 -29.68
C LYS A 558 8.39 -19.68 -29.36
N ASP A 559 7.95 -19.69 -28.12
CA ASP A 559 6.72 -20.37 -27.71
C ASP A 559 5.50 -19.70 -28.36
N LYS A 560 5.48 -18.36 -28.44
CA LYS A 560 4.40 -17.58 -29.04
C LYS A 560 4.38 -17.59 -30.57
N TYR A 561 5.55 -17.46 -31.21
CA TYR A 561 5.65 -17.24 -32.66
C TYR A 561 6.35 -18.37 -33.44
N GLY A 562 6.85 -19.41 -32.75
CA GLY A 562 7.56 -20.54 -33.36
C GLY A 562 8.93 -20.20 -33.96
N LYS A 563 9.47 -19.00 -33.71
CA LYS A 563 10.72 -18.50 -34.34
C LYS A 563 11.55 -17.69 -33.35
N ASP A 564 12.86 -17.58 -33.62
CA ASP A 564 13.72 -16.64 -32.89
C ASP A 564 13.32 -15.18 -33.23
N PRO A 565 13.29 -14.26 -32.25
CA PRO A 565 12.93 -12.86 -32.49
C PRO A 565 13.80 -12.20 -33.55
N ARG A 566 15.10 -12.56 -33.64
CA ARG A 566 15.99 -12.00 -34.67
C ARG A 566 15.51 -12.38 -36.07
N ALA A 567 15.15 -13.65 -36.27
CA ALA A 567 14.64 -14.14 -37.55
C ALA A 567 13.26 -13.52 -37.88
N HIS A 568 12.40 -13.31 -36.88
CA HIS A 568 11.09 -12.67 -37.07
C HIS A 568 11.23 -11.24 -37.58
N TYR A 569 12.18 -10.48 -37.03
CA TYR A 569 12.39 -9.07 -37.35
C TYR A 569 13.47 -8.83 -38.42
N GLY A 570 14.04 -9.89 -39.01
CA GLY A 570 15.08 -9.78 -40.04
C GLY A 570 16.41 -9.23 -39.55
N LEU A 571 16.73 -9.43 -38.28
CA LEU A 571 18.00 -9.02 -37.66
C LEU A 571 19.09 -10.10 -37.82
N PRO A 572 20.38 -9.72 -37.79
CA PRO A 572 21.49 -10.66 -37.76
C PRO A 572 21.37 -11.65 -36.58
N ALA A 573 21.79 -12.91 -36.79
CA ALA A 573 21.65 -13.96 -35.79
C ALA A 573 22.47 -13.71 -34.50
N ASP A 574 23.52 -12.91 -34.60
CA ASP A 574 24.43 -12.51 -33.53
C ASP A 574 24.08 -11.15 -32.87
N ASP A 575 23.00 -10.51 -33.31
CA ASP A 575 22.58 -9.20 -32.76
C ASP A 575 22.28 -9.32 -31.25
N PRO A 576 22.95 -8.52 -30.39
CA PRO A 576 22.71 -8.55 -28.96
C PRO A 576 21.32 -7.96 -28.65
N LEU A 577 20.40 -8.84 -28.23
CA LEU A 577 19.11 -8.45 -27.66
C LEU A 577 19.34 -7.86 -26.25
N THR A 578 19.85 -6.64 -26.20
CA THR A 578 19.97 -5.88 -24.97
C THR A 578 18.60 -5.37 -24.53
N ARG A 579 18.45 -5.04 -23.24
CA ARG A 579 17.18 -4.51 -22.72
C ARG A 579 16.73 -3.30 -23.51
N ASP A 580 17.59 -2.27 -23.64
CA ASP A 580 17.22 -1.00 -24.27
C ASP A 580 16.82 -1.21 -25.74
N PHE A 581 17.54 -2.07 -26.47
CA PHE A 581 17.20 -2.42 -27.86
C PHE A 581 15.81 -3.05 -27.98
N VAL A 582 15.45 -3.91 -27.02
CA VAL A 582 14.17 -4.64 -27.03
C VAL A 582 13.03 -3.79 -26.45
N SER A 583 13.29 -2.98 -25.42
CA SER A 583 12.27 -2.17 -24.73
C SER A 583 12.02 -0.81 -25.37
N GLU A 584 12.90 -0.30 -26.23
CA GLU A 584 12.75 1.00 -26.90
C GLU A 584 12.77 0.89 -28.44
N GLY A 585 13.11 -0.29 -28.99
CA GLY A 585 13.20 -0.53 -30.43
C GLY A 585 11.99 -1.22 -31.06
N ILE A 586 12.21 -1.88 -32.20
CA ILE A 586 11.16 -2.53 -33.03
C ILE A 586 10.43 -3.68 -32.33
N MET A 587 10.99 -4.19 -31.22
CA MET A 587 10.42 -5.30 -30.43
C MET A 587 9.63 -4.82 -29.21
N ARG A 588 9.43 -3.52 -29.04
CA ARG A 588 8.86 -2.96 -27.80
C ARG A 588 7.47 -3.53 -27.47
N SER A 589 6.59 -3.71 -28.46
CA SER A 589 5.25 -4.28 -28.24
C SER A 589 5.33 -5.70 -27.69
N ASP A 590 6.19 -6.53 -28.28
CA ASP A 590 6.40 -7.90 -27.83
C ASP A 590 7.10 -7.96 -26.48
N PHE A 591 7.99 -7.01 -26.17
CA PHE A 591 8.59 -6.89 -24.85
C PHE A 591 7.54 -6.56 -23.77
N LEU A 592 6.58 -5.69 -24.08
CA LEU A 592 5.52 -5.34 -23.14
C LEU A 592 4.53 -6.49 -22.95
N ALA A 593 4.16 -7.19 -24.02
CA ALA A 593 3.37 -8.42 -23.90
C ALA A 593 4.11 -9.51 -23.10
N PHE A 594 5.42 -9.68 -23.33
CA PHE A 594 6.26 -10.58 -22.53
C PHE A 594 6.24 -10.23 -21.05
N GLY A 595 6.34 -8.94 -20.71
CA GLY A 595 6.27 -8.51 -19.32
C GLY A 595 4.92 -8.85 -18.68
N GLY A 596 3.82 -8.54 -19.36
CA GLY A 596 2.46 -8.89 -18.92
C GLY A 596 2.32 -10.39 -18.67
N ASP A 597 2.66 -11.22 -19.66
CA ASP A 597 2.55 -12.68 -19.57
C ASP A 597 3.39 -13.28 -18.42
N VAL A 598 4.62 -12.77 -18.21
CA VAL A 598 5.49 -13.25 -17.12
C VAL A 598 4.92 -12.90 -15.75
N ILE A 599 4.40 -11.67 -15.58
CA ILE A 599 3.80 -11.23 -14.33
C ILE A 599 2.51 -12.01 -14.05
N MET A 600 1.64 -12.15 -15.05
CA MET A 600 0.39 -12.89 -14.94
C MET A 600 0.63 -14.37 -14.62
N SER A 601 1.61 -15.00 -15.27
CA SER A 601 2.00 -16.38 -14.97
C SER A 601 2.54 -16.53 -13.55
N HIS A 602 3.31 -15.56 -13.07
CA HIS A 602 3.83 -15.59 -11.70
C HIS A 602 2.70 -15.48 -10.67
N TRP A 603 1.76 -14.56 -10.85
CA TRP A 603 0.60 -14.44 -9.97
C TRP A 603 -0.32 -15.65 -10.03
N GLN A 604 -0.51 -16.25 -11.21
CA GLN A 604 -1.29 -17.48 -11.36
C GLN A 604 -0.62 -18.62 -10.58
N GLU A 605 0.69 -18.78 -10.70
CA GLU A 605 1.42 -19.84 -9.98
C GLU A 605 1.32 -19.66 -8.46
N SER A 606 1.39 -18.41 -7.98
CA SER A 606 1.17 -18.07 -6.58
C SER A 606 -0.26 -18.42 -6.13
N GLN A 607 -1.26 -18.08 -6.93
CA GLN A 607 -2.67 -18.41 -6.67
C GLN A 607 -2.93 -19.91 -6.67
N ASP A 608 -2.47 -20.65 -7.68
CA ASP A 608 -2.63 -22.10 -7.81
C ASP A 608 -1.99 -22.83 -6.64
N TRP A 609 -0.82 -22.36 -6.23
CA TRP A 609 -0.11 -22.94 -5.09
C TRP A 609 -0.89 -22.72 -3.78
N MET A 610 -1.38 -21.51 -3.49
CA MET A 610 -2.19 -21.26 -2.27
C MET A 610 -3.51 -22.01 -2.27
N THR A 611 -4.21 -22.04 -3.40
CA THR A 611 -5.46 -22.80 -3.53
C THR A 611 -5.23 -24.31 -3.38
N GLY A 612 -4.05 -24.79 -3.78
CA GLY A 612 -3.56 -26.14 -3.51
C GLY A 612 -3.32 -26.43 -2.02
N LEU A 613 -2.82 -25.45 -1.26
CA LEU A 613 -2.64 -25.57 0.19
C LEU A 613 -3.97 -25.60 0.96
N ARG A 614 -4.90 -24.71 0.59
CA ARG A 614 -6.24 -24.66 1.18
C ARG A 614 -7.27 -24.16 0.17
N LYS A 615 -8.29 -24.99 -0.08
CA LYS A 615 -9.45 -24.61 -0.88
C LYS A 615 -10.17 -23.41 -0.27
N GLY A 616 -10.54 -22.45 -1.12
CA GLY A 616 -11.24 -21.23 -0.70
C GLY A 616 -10.35 -20.12 -0.17
N THR A 617 -9.02 -20.24 -0.29
CA THR A 617 -8.08 -19.15 0.02
C THR A 617 -8.10 -18.13 -1.12
N ALA A 618 -8.55 -16.91 -0.82
CA ALA A 618 -8.51 -15.78 -1.72
C ALA A 618 -7.09 -15.21 -1.81
N LEU A 619 -6.76 -14.70 -2.99
CA LEU A 619 -5.56 -13.92 -3.22
C LEU A 619 -5.98 -12.54 -3.70
N THR A 620 -5.58 -11.53 -2.95
CA THR A 620 -6.01 -10.16 -3.18
C THR A 620 -4.79 -9.25 -3.36
N PHE A 621 -4.93 -8.18 -4.14
CA PHE A 621 -3.82 -7.29 -4.48
C PHE A 621 -4.29 -5.85 -4.53
N SER A 622 -3.49 -4.94 -3.94
CA SER A 622 -3.55 -3.52 -4.32
C SER A 622 -2.53 -3.26 -5.41
N ILE A 623 -3.00 -2.69 -6.51
CA ILE A 623 -2.14 -2.23 -7.61
C ILE A 623 -2.12 -0.72 -7.53
N THR A 624 -0.94 -0.18 -7.27
CA THR A 624 -0.81 1.28 -7.16
C THR A 624 -1.20 1.96 -8.45
N HIS A 625 -1.78 3.15 -8.31
CA HIS A 625 -2.24 4.01 -9.39
C HIS A 625 -1.19 4.28 -10.49
N ARG A 626 0.10 4.07 -10.19
CA ARG A 626 1.19 4.20 -11.16
C ARG A 626 1.37 2.99 -12.07
N HIS A 627 0.76 1.83 -11.85
CA HIS A 627 1.09 0.59 -12.61
C HIS A 627 -0.04 0.04 -13.47
N ILE A 628 -1.17 0.73 -13.47
CA ILE A 628 -2.25 0.49 -14.43
C ILE A 628 -1.64 0.65 -15.83
N VAL A 629 -1.96 -0.26 -16.74
CA VAL A 629 -1.47 -0.23 -18.13
C VAL A 629 0.06 -0.08 -18.26
N GLN A 630 0.84 -0.76 -17.40
CA GLN A 630 2.31 -0.78 -17.53
C GLN A 630 2.79 -1.80 -18.57
N PHE A 631 2.04 -2.89 -18.78
CA PHE A 631 2.30 -3.94 -19.76
C PHE A 631 1.01 -4.26 -20.50
N THR A 632 1.11 -4.72 -21.74
CA THR A 632 -0.06 -5.16 -22.50
C THR A 632 -0.51 -6.54 -22.02
N GLY A 633 -1.82 -6.73 -21.85
CA GLY A 633 -2.40 -7.98 -21.37
C GLY A 633 -2.36 -8.13 -19.85
N LEU A 634 -1.99 -7.07 -19.12
CA LEU A 634 -1.89 -7.08 -17.67
C LEU A 634 -3.23 -6.68 -17.03
N THR A 635 -3.64 -5.42 -17.16
CA THR A 635 -4.85 -4.87 -16.51
C THR A 635 -6.12 -5.57 -16.97
N ALA A 636 -6.22 -5.86 -18.28
CA ALA A 636 -7.39 -6.53 -18.84
C ALA A 636 -7.62 -7.93 -18.22
N ASN A 637 -6.55 -8.63 -17.88
CA ASN A 637 -6.57 -10.03 -17.48
C ASN A 637 -6.32 -10.26 -15.99
N LEU A 638 -6.19 -9.22 -15.15
CA LEU A 638 -5.84 -9.36 -13.74
C LEU A 638 -6.63 -10.43 -12.99
N HIS A 639 -7.93 -10.49 -13.26
CA HIS A 639 -8.85 -11.45 -12.65
C HIS A 639 -8.66 -12.92 -13.06
N GLU A 640 -7.83 -13.20 -14.06
CA GLU A 640 -7.41 -14.57 -14.39
C GLU A 640 -6.49 -15.12 -13.29
N SER A 641 -5.55 -14.29 -12.82
CA SER A 641 -4.51 -14.68 -11.86
C SER A 641 -4.73 -14.15 -10.44
N ILE A 642 -5.72 -13.28 -10.23
CA ILE A 642 -6.00 -12.62 -8.94
C ILE A 642 -7.51 -12.65 -8.66
N HIS A 643 -7.91 -13.14 -7.48
CA HIS A 643 -9.34 -13.20 -7.12
C HIS A 643 -9.95 -11.81 -6.91
N VAL A 644 -9.25 -10.91 -6.21
CA VAL A 644 -9.72 -9.55 -5.89
C VAL A 644 -8.59 -8.52 -6.09
N PRO A 645 -8.40 -8.00 -7.31
CA PRO A 645 -7.52 -6.87 -7.57
C PRO A 645 -8.20 -5.55 -7.20
N GLY A 646 -7.45 -4.45 -7.13
CA GLY A 646 -8.03 -3.13 -7.00
C GLY A 646 -7.02 -1.99 -6.90
N PRO A 647 -7.47 -0.74 -7.07
CA PRO A 647 -6.58 0.40 -6.98
C PRO A 647 -6.12 0.67 -5.55
N GLU A 648 -4.95 1.27 -5.46
CA GLU A 648 -4.52 2.02 -4.30
C GLU A 648 -4.91 3.50 -4.46
N ALA A 649 -5.81 3.97 -3.59
CA ALA A 649 -6.33 5.33 -3.62
C ALA A 649 -5.86 6.13 -2.40
N TYR A 650 -5.12 7.20 -2.66
CA TYR A 650 -4.58 8.12 -1.64
C TYR A 650 -5.54 9.26 -1.23
N GLN A 651 -6.75 9.25 -1.77
CA GLN A 651 -7.83 10.16 -1.41
C GLN A 651 -9.06 9.35 -1.04
N SER A 652 -9.78 9.78 0.00
CA SER A 652 -10.98 9.05 0.47
C SER A 652 -12.08 8.99 -0.57
N PHE A 653 -12.19 10.00 -1.43
CA PHE A 653 -13.37 10.19 -2.24
C PHE A 653 -12.99 10.88 -3.54
N GLY A 654 -13.43 10.29 -4.66
CA GLY A 654 -13.43 10.98 -5.93
C GLY A 654 -13.72 10.15 -7.14
N ARG A 655 -14.24 10.76 -8.21
CA ARG A 655 -14.70 10.05 -9.41
C ARG A 655 -13.62 9.16 -10.03
N ASP A 656 -12.36 9.51 -9.88
CA ASP A 656 -11.23 8.73 -10.32
C ASP A 656 -11.18 7.33 -9.68
N ASN A 657 -11.49 7.23 -8.38
CA ASN A 657 -11.54 5.94 -7.68
C ASN A 657 -12.63 5.01 -8.26
N ALA A 658 -13.81 5.54 -8.59
CA ALA A 658 -14.89 4.76 -9.21
C ALA A 658 -14.51 4.34 -10.63
N PHE A 659 -13.97 5.28 -11.41
CA PHE A 659 -13.44 5.01 -12.74
C PHE A 659 -12.42 3.85 -12.71
N MET A 660 -11.45 3.90 -11.80
CA MET A 660 -10.47 2.83 -11.65
C MET A 660 -11.14 1.50 -11.26
N MET A 661 -12.04 1.49 -10.28
CA MET A 661 -12.74 0.26 -9.88
C MET A 661 -13.53 -0.37 -11.05
N GLU A 662 -14.27 0.41 -11.84
CA GLU A 662 -14.96 -0.12 -13.03
C GLU A 662 -13.99 -0.64 -14.10
N MET A 663 -12.84 0.01 -14.24
CA MET A 663 -11.78 -0.43 -15.15
C MET A 663 -11.16 -1.78 -14.75
N TYR A 664 -10.98 -2.05 -13.45
CA TYR A 664 -10.56 -3.37 -12.97
C TYR A 664 -11.64 -4.43 -13.16
N LYS A 665 -12.92 -4.07 -12.99
CA LYS A 665 -14.03 -5.00 -13.25
C LYS A 665 -14.09 -5.49 -14.68
N ASN A 666 -13.65 -4.67 -15.64
CA ASN A 666 -13.75 -4.96 -17.08
C ASN A 666 -15.20 -5.31 -17.46
N GLY A 667 -16.18 -4.62 -16.87
CA GLY A 667 -17.61 -4.89 -17.05
C GLY A 667 -18.14 -6.24 -16.50
N MET A 668 -17.29 -7.08 -15.92
CA MET A 668 -17.63 -8.44 -15.48
C MET A 668 -18.13 -8.49 -14.02
N PRO A 669 -18.95 -9.49 -13.64
CA PRO A 669 -19.37 -9.70 -12.25
C PRO A 669 -18.20 -10.21 -11.40
N ARG A 670 -17.35 -9.31 -10.93
CA ARG A 670 -16.16 -9.63 -10.17
C ARG A 670 -15.91 -8.58 -9.07
N PRO A 671 -15.49 -9.01 -7.87
CA PRO A 671 -15.18 -8.09 -6.78
C PRO A 671 -13.90 -7.32 -7.05
N VAL A 672 -13.89 -6.04 -6.72
CA VAL A 672 -12.70 -5.18 -6.80
C VAL A 672 -12.50 -4.53 -5.44
N MET A 673 -11.29 -4.61 -4.90
CA MET A 673 -10.96 -3.93 -3.66
C MET A 673 -10.59 -2.47 -3.92
N CYS A 674 -10.49 -1.65 -2.88
CA CYS A 674 -9.75 -0.40 -2.94
C CYS A 674 -8.97 -0.24 -1.65
N GLU A 675 -7.67 0.00 -1.78
CA GLU A 675 -6.85 0.42 -0.66
C GLU A 675 -7.08 1.92 -0.41
N TYR A 676 -7.65 2.21 0.76
CA TYR A 676 -8.32 3.43 1.13
C TYR A 676 -7.42 4.22 2.10
N TYR A 677 -6.51 5.01 1.53
CA TYR A 677 -5.68 5.95 2.28
C TYR A 677 -6.40 7.28 2.42
N ASN A 678 -6.84 7.60 3.64
CA ASN A 678 -7.62 8.80 3.91
C ASN A 678 -6.71 10.01 4.25
N TRP A 679 -5.78 10.35 3.34
CA TRP A 679 -4.83 11.47 3.51
C TRP A 679 -5.47 12.85 3.36
N TYR A 680 -6.57 12.93 2.61
CA TYR A 680 -7.33 14.15 2.43
C TYR A 680 -8.80 13.87 2.74
N THR A 681 -9.26 14.38 3.89
CA THR A 681 -10.67 14.35 4.34
C THR A 681 -11.01 15.72 4.92
N PRO A 682 -11.31 16.71 4.09
CA PRO A 682 -11.57 18.06 4.59
C PRO A 682 -12.87 18.15 5.40
N SER A 683 -13.77 17.15 5.31
CA SER A 683 -14.98 17.07 6.12
C SER A 683 -15.49 15.63 6.32
N PRO A 684 -16.32 15.38 7.36
CA PRO A 684 -17.07 14.12 7.50
C PRO A 684 -17.89 13.73 6.26
N ALA A 685 -18.41 14.73 5.53
CA ALA A 685 -19.22 14.52 4.33
C ALA A 685 -18.42 13.95 3.14
N HIS A 686 -17.14 14.32 3.01
CA HIS A 686 -16.23 13.70 2.01
C HIS A 686 -16.00 12.24 2.36
N GLU A 687 -15.81 11.94 3.64
CA GLU A 687 -15.54 10.58 4.09
C GLU A 687 -16.70 9.61 3.83
N ILE A 688 -17.92 10.01 4.20
CA ILE A 688 -19.12 9.19 4.00
C ILE A 688 -19.31 8.88 2.51
N ARG A 689 -19.04 9.85 1.63
CA ARG A 689 -19.08 9.67 0.18
C ARG A 689 -18.03 8.70 -0.32
N GLY A 690 -16.81 8.75 0.22
CA GLY A 690 -15.76 7.79 -0.08
C GLY A 690 -16.14 6.34 0.24
N TYR A 691 -16.68 6.10 1.44
CA TYR A 691 -17.18 4.77 1.79
C TYR A 691 -18.39 4.36 0.93
N ALA A 692 -19.29 5.28 0.62
CA ALA A 692 -20.47 5.00 -0.21
C ALA A 692 -20.10 4.69 -1.67
N GLN A 693 -19.09 5.36 -2.22
CA GLN A 693 -18.51 5.06 -3.52
C GLN A 693 -18.03 3.63 -3.61
N HIS A 694 -17.31 3.17 -2.60
CA HIS A 694 -16.83 1.79 -2.56
C HIS A 694 -17.97 0.77 -2.39
N LEU A 695 -19.03 1.13 -1.67
CA LEU A 695 -20.23 0.29 -1.58
C LEU A 695 -20.84 0.05 -2.98
N MET A 696 -20.86 1.07 -3.82
CA MET A 696 -21.43 1.04 -5.17
C MET A 696 -20.52 0.36 -6.21
N HIS A 697 -19.22 0.62 -6.15
CA HIS A 697 -18.25 0.15 -7.16
C HIS A 697 -17.39 -1.01 -6.70
N GLY A 698 -16.89 -1.02 -5.46
CA GLY A 698 -15.96 -2.04 -4.95
C GLY A 698 -16.60 -3.14 -4.10
N GLU A 699 -17.93 -3.25 -4.07
CA GLU A 699 -18.65 -4.34 -3.38
C GLU A 699 -18.27 -4.48 -1.89
N CYS A 700 -17.97 -3.33 -1.25
CA CYS A 700 -17.55 -3.24 0.16
C CYS A 700 -16.28 -4.02 0.54
N PHE A 701 -15.39 -4.34 -0.40
CA PHE A 701 -14.05 -4.85 -0.06
C PHE A 701 -13.08 -3.71 0.23
N PHE A 702 -13.09 -3.21 1.46
CA PHE A 702 -12.18 -2.14 1.86
C PHE A 702 -10.84 -2.68 2.37
N ASN A 703 -9.76 -2.00 2.00
CA ASN A 703 -8.48 -2.14 2.67
C ASN A 703 -8.05 -0.78 3.22
N PHE A 704 -7.65 -0.68 4.48
CA PHE A 704 -7.13 0.57 5.06
C PHE A 704 -6.32 0.25 6.31
N ALA A 705 -5.47 1.20 6.70
CA ALA A 705 -4.79 1.14 7.98
C ALA A 705 -5.75 1.48 9.13
N PHE A 706 -5.77 0.65 10.19
CA PHE A 706 -6.71 0.80 11.30
C PHE A 706 -6.55 2.14 12.03
N GLU A 707 -5.34 2.68 12.11
CA GLU A 707 -5.11 3.99 12.71
C GLU A 707 -5.69 5.17 11.94
N HIS A 708 -6.12 4.97 10.70
CA HIS A 708 -6.93 5.98 10.03
C HIS A 708 -8.31 6.04 10.64
N VAL A 709 -8.99 4.92 10.90
CA VAL A 709 -10.42 4.90 11.26
C VAL A 709 -10.64 4.91 12.78
N PHE A 710 -9.78 4.26 13.57
CA PHE A 710 -10.07 3.94 14.96
C PHE A 710 -9.57 4.99 15.97
N PRO A 711 -10.42 5.40 16.93
CA PRO A 711 -10.10 6.46 17.90
C PRO A 711 -8.97 6.15 18.88
N TYR A 712 -8.55 4.89 18.98
CA TYR A 712 -7.58 4.42 19.99
C TYR A 712 -6.28 3.87 19.38
N ALA A 713 -6.15 3.89 18.06
CA ALA A 713 -4.97 3.41 17.38
C ALA A 713 -3.83 4.44 17.47
N THR A 714 -2.60 3.96 17.69
CA THR A 714 -1.42 4.83 17.88
C THR A 714 -1.15 5.68 16.63
N THR A 715 -0.66 6.90 16.82
CA THR A 715 -0.44 7.89 15.77
C THR A 715 0.47 7.39 14.65
N TYR A 716 -0.11 6.99 13.52
CA TYR A 716 0.48 7.36 12.24
C TYR A 716 0.34 8.86 12.10
N ASN A 717 1.43 9.51 11.69
CA ASN A 717 1.35 10.93 11.40
C ASN A 717 0.31 11.12 10.29
N TRP A 718 -0.45 12.22 10.36
CA TRP A 718 -1.04 12.95 9.24
C TRP A 718 -2.57 13.15 9.18
N THR A 719 -3.51 12.31 9.68
CA THR A 719 -4.96 12.61 9.42
C THR A 719 -6.07 12.11 10.37
N TRP A 720 -5.82 11.56 11.56
CA TRP A 720 -6.94 11.02 12.37
C TRP A 720 -7.98 12.09 12.79
N ALA A 721 -9.27 11.78 12.67
CA ALA A 721 -10.40 12.63 13.08
C ALA A 721 -11.38 11.89 14.01
N PRO A 722 -11.92 12.51 15.09
CA PRO A 722 -12.82 11.85 16.04
C PRO A 722 -14.11 11.26 15.45
N THR A 723 -14.66 11.86 14.41
CA THR A 723 -15.94 11.45 13.78
C THR A 723 -15.78 10.25 12.86
N ARG A 724 -14.55 9.82 12.59
CA ARG A 724 -14.22 8.92 11.49
C ARG A 724 -14.82 7.53 11.63
N TRP A 725 -14.72 7.00 12.84
CA TRP A 725 -15.33 5.72 13.20
C TRP A 725 -16.85 5.74 13.02
N ASP A 726 -17.52 6.82 13.45
CA ASP A 726 -18.96 6.95 13.34
C ASP A 726 -19.41 7.08 11.87
N ASN A 727 -18.64 7.79 11.04
CA ASN A 727 -18.86 7.87 9.60
C ASN A 727 -18.75 6.51 8.92
N ALA A 728 -17.66 5.78 9.19
CA ALA A 728 -17.44 4.43 8.67
C ALA A 728 -18.58 3.50 9.09
N LYS A 729 -18.89 3.47 10.40
CA LYS A 729 -19.96 2.65 10.97
C LYS A 729 -21.31 2.90 10.29
N THR A 730 -21.63 4.14 9.97
CA THR A 730 -22.88 4.49 9.27
C THR A 730 -22.99 3.78 7.92
N ILE A 731 -21.92 3.80 7.12
CA ILE A 731 -21.93 3.15 5.79
C ILE A 731 -21.86 1.62 5.90
N PHE A 732 -21.06 1.06 6.81
CA PHE A 732 -20.98 -0.39 7.00
C PHE A 732 -22.31 -0.99 7.49
N GLN A 733 -23.01 -0.31 8.39
CA GLN A 733 -24.35 -0.73 8.80
C GLN A 733 -25.36 -0.66 7.65
N LYS A 734 -25.25 0.33 6.77
CA LYS A 734 -26.02 0.37 5.52
C LYS A 734 -25.66 -0.80 4.61
N ALA A 735 -24.38 -1.05 4.36
CA ALA A 735 -23.90 -2.17 3.56
C ALA A 735 -24.43 -3.53 4.07
N ASN A 736 -24.40 -3.77 5.38
CA ASN A 736 -24.92 -5.03 5.95
C ASN A 736 -26.43 -5.21 5.73
N LYS A 737 -27.23 -4.14 5.67
CA LYS A 737 -28.65 -4.21 5.27
C LYS A 737 -28.82 -4.50 3.78
N LEU A 738 -27.88 -4.05 2.96
CA LEU A 738 -27.90 -4.17 1.50
C LEU A 738 -27.17 -5.41 0.96
N LYS A 739 -26.49 -6.19 1.80
CA LYS A 739 -25.51 -7.22 1.40
C LYS A 739 -26.00 -8.23 0.37
N GLU A 740 -27.28 -8.60 0.37
CA GLU A 740 -27.83 -9.53 -0.62
C GLU A 740 -27.83 -8.95 -2.04
N TYR A 741 -27.87 -7.63 -2.17
CA TYR A 741 -27.88 -6.88 -3.43
C TYR A 741 -26.46 -6.46 -3.86
N LEU A 742 -25.50 -6.44 -2.93
CA LEU A 742 -24.13 -6.02 -3.17
C LEU A 742 -23.19 -7.18 -3.54
N ALA A 743 -23.59 -8.43 -3.33
CA ALA A 743 -22.75 -9.60 -3.57
C ALA A 743 -22.56 -9.84 -5.09
N VAL A 744 -21.41 -9.41 -5.60
CA VAL A 744 -20.87 -9.59 -6.97
C VAL A 744 -21.94 -9.53 -8.08
N PRO A 745 -22.69 -8.43 -8.18
CA PRO A 745 -23.73 -8.34 -9.20
C PRO A 745 -23.11 -8.13 -10.58
N GLU A 746 -23.80 -8.59 -11.61
CA GLU A 746 -23.46 -8.24 -12.99
C GLU A 746 -23.69 -6.74 -13.23
N SER A 747 -22.92 -6.15 -14.15
CA SER A 747 -23.26 -4.82 -14.64
C SER A 747 -24.59 -4.86 -15.40
N GLY A 748 -25.48 -3.92 -15.07
CA GLY A 748 -26.71 -3.65 -15.81
C GLY A 748 -26.51 -2.57 -16.89
N SER A 749 -25.29 -2.05 -17.05
CA SER A 749 -24.98 -1.03 -18.05
C SER A 749 -25.16 -1.57 -19.48
N LYS A 750 -25.60 -0.69 -20.39
CA LYS A 750 -25.68 -0.93 -21.85
C LYS A 750 -24.70 -0.08 -22.65
N VAL A 751 -23.87 0.70 -21.97
CA VAL A 751 -22.86 1.57 -22.56
C VAL A 751 -21.50 1.17 -22.00
N ALA A 752 -20.50 1.06 -22.87
CA ALA A 752 -19.12 0.81 -22.46
C ALA A 752 -18.13 1.74 -23.17
N ILE A 753 -17.05 2.08 -22.47
CA ILE A 753 -15.83 2.64 -23.06
C ILE A 753 -14.85 1.49 -23.26
N LEU A 754 -14.47 1.24 -24.52
CA LEU A 754 -13.54 0.18 -24.89
C LEU A 754 -12.13 0.76 -25.04
N ASN A 755 -11.26 0.41 -24.09
CA ASN A 755 -9.86 0.83 -24.00
C ASN A 755 -8.90 -0.17 -24.65
N CYS A 756 -7.66 0.26 -24.87
CA CYS A 756 -6.56 -0.59 -25.28
C CYS A 756 -5.31 -0.28 -24.46
N GLU A 757 -4.80 -1.28 -23.73
CA GLU A 757 -3.56 -1.17 -22.96
C GLU A 757 -2.39 -0.83 -23.88
N ALA A 758 -2.30 -1.44 -25.07
CA ALA A 758 -1.24 -1.10 -26.02
C ALA A 758 -1.30 0.38 -26.46
N SER A 759 -2.50 0.97 -26.58
CA SER A 759 -2.62 2.41 -26.85
C SER A 759 -2.11 3.22 -25.65
N ALA A 760 -2.45 2.81 -24.43
CA ALA A 760 -2.08 3.51 -23.21
C ALA A 760 -0.56 3.43 -22.91
N VAL A 761 0.03 2.22 -22.90
CA VAL A 761 1.43 1.99 -22.51
C VAL A 761 2.41 2.66 -23.47
N HIS A 762 2.10 2.62 -24.77
CA HIS A 762 3.03 3.07 -25.80
C HIS A 762 2.93 4.56 -26.09
N LEU A 763 1.72 5.11 -26.01
CA LEU A 763 1.50 6.52 -26.28
C LEU A 763 1.63 7.38 -25.03
N ASN A 764 1.95 6.78 -23.88
CA ASN A 764 2.06 7.46 -22.59
C ASN A 764 3.03 6.76 -21.61
N PRO A 765 4.35 6.73 -21.87
CA PRO A 765 5.32 5.93 -21.12
C PRO A 765 5.73 6.51 -19.76
N VAL A 766 5.22 7.69 -19.37
CA VAL A 766 5.53 8.29 -18.08
C VAL A 766 4.49 7.84 -17.06
N ASN A 767 4.99 7.06 -16.11
CA ASN A 767 4.23 6.22 -15.21
C ASN A 767 3.72 6.98 -13.97
N THR A 768 2.82 7.94 -14.17
CA THR A 768 2.20 8.72 -13.09
C THR A 768 0.71 8.93 -13.33
N LEU A 769 -0.06 9.03 -12.24
CA LEU A 769 -1.38 9.68 -12.24
C LEU A 769 -1.32 11.01 -13.01
N GLY A 770 -2.43 11.38 -13.63
CA GLY A 770 -2.53 12.57 -14.47
C GLY A 770 -1.99 12.40 -15.89
N SER A 771 -1.53 11.21 -16.29
CA SER A 771 -1.15 10.92 -17.68
C SER A 771 -2.29 11.33 -18.63
N ARG A 772 -1.95 11.89 -19.80
CA ARG A 772 -2.98 12.44 -20.72
C ARG A 772 -4.08 11.44 -21.07
N TRP A 773 -3.68 10.19 -21.34
CA TRP A 773 -4.61 9.10 -21.63
C TRP A 773 -5.57 8.85 -20.46
N HIS A 774 -5.04 8.76 -19.23
CA HIS A 774 -5.87 8.56 -18.03
C HIS A 774 -6.85 9.71 -17.83
N GLN A 775 -6.36 10.96 -17.90
CA GLN A 775 -7.21 12.16 -17.79
C GLN A 775 -8.35 12.16 -18.83
N GLN A 776 -8.04 11.72 -20.05
CA GLN A 776 -9.01 11.60 -21.13
C GLN A 776 -10.08 10.55 -20.80
N GLN A 777 -9.68 9.33 -20.44
CA GLN A 777 -10.63 8.24 -20.20
C GLN A 777 -11.49 8.52 -18.96
N ALA A 778 -10.87 9.02 -17.87
CA ALA A 778 -11.60 9.46 -16.69
C ALA A 778 -12.54 10.63 -17.01
N GLY A 779 -12.14 11.55 -17.90
CA GLY A 779 -12.99 12.64 -18.40
C GLY A 779 -14.20 12.15 -19.19
N LEU A 780 -13.98 11.24 -20.15
CA LEU A 780 -15.06 10.62 -20.93
C LEU A 780 -16.06 9.88 -20.03
N TRP A 781 -15.56 9.09 -19.08
CA TRP A 781 -16.41 8.37 -18.14
C TRP A 781 -17.22 9.34 -17.26
N THR A 782 -16.59 10.38 -16.70
CA THR A 782 -17.29 11.42 -15.92
C THR A 782 -18.37 12.13 -16.75
N MET A 783 -18.14 12.35 -18.04
CA MET A 783 -19.09 13.02 -18.93
C MET A 783 -20.41 12.24 -19.09
N LEU A 784 -20.30 10.94 -19.31
CA LEU A 784 -21.47 10.05 -19.41
C LEU A 784 -22.17 9.91 -18.06
N ASN A 785 -21.38 9.78 -16.99
CA ASN A 785 -21.86 9.72 -15.62
C ASN A 785 -22.66 10.96 -15.19
N GLN A 786 -22.14 12.16 -15.48
CA GLN A 786 -22.84 13.42 -15.22
C GLN A 786 -24.11 13.60 -16.07
N SER A 787 -24.28 12.77 -17.10
CA SER A 787 -25.49 12.68 -17.94
C SER A 787 -26.41 11.54 -17.50
N GLN A 788 -26.16 10.94 -16.33
CA GLN A 788 -26.89 9.81 -15.76
C GLN A 788 -26.89 8.57 -16.68
N ILE A 789 -25.85 8.40 -17.49
CA ILE A 789 -25.63 7.23 -18.35
C ILE A 789 -24.64 6.30 -17.62
N SER A 790 -25.17 5.22 -17.03
CA SER A 790 -24.34 4.14 -16.48
C SER A 790 -23.43 3.59 -17.57
N THR A 791 -22.13 3.49 -17.29
CA THR A 791 -21.09 3.18 -18.27
C THR A 791 -20.03 2.26 -17.67
N ASP A 792 -19.76 1.15 -18.34
CA ASP A 792 -18.68 0.22 -17.99
C ASP A 792 -17.38 0.61 -18.68
N MET A 793 -16.26 0.17 -18.13
CA MET A 793 -14.94 0.21 -18.77
C MET A 793 -14.57 -1.20 -19.21
N ILE A 794 -14.20 -1.39 -20.47
CA ILE A 794 -13.79 -2.69 -21.02
C ILE A 794 -12.48 -2.58 -21.82
N TRP A 795 -11.87 -3.72 -22.16
CA TRP A 795 -10.55 -3.79 -22.79
C TRP A 795 -10.55 -4.55 -24.12
N THR A 796 -9.72 -4.12 -25.07
CA THR A 796 -9.50 -4.83 -26.34
C THR A 796 -8.79 -6.16 -26.15
N GLU A 797 -7.89 -6.25 -25.17
CA GLU A 797 -6.95 -7.34 -24.97
C GLU A 797 -7.63 -8.69 -24.68
N ASN A 798 -8.86 -8.67 -24.14
CA ASN A 798 -9.69 -9.86 -23.95
C ASN A 798 -11.13 -9.67 -24.44
N LEU A 799 -11.33 -8.80 -25.43
CA LEU A 799 -12.64 -8.61 -26.02
C LEU A 799 -13.03 -9.82 -26.86
N ASP A 800 -14.21 -10.39 -26.58
CA ASP A 800 -14.82 -11.43 -27.38
C ASP A 800 -16.27 -11.05 -27.76
N PRO A 801 -16.90 -11.75 -28.73
CA PRO A 801 -18.27 -11.45 -29.15
C PRO A 801 -19.33 -11.52 -28.04
N ASN A 802 -19.19 -12.41 -27.05
CA ASN A 802 -20.14 -12.54 -25.95
C ASN A 802 -19.99 -11.38 -24.96
N HIS A 803 -18.75 -10.99 -24.66
CA HIS A 803 -18.48 -9.83 -23.83
C HIS A 803 -19.06 -8.56 -24.48
N LEU A 804 -18.78 -8.34 -25.77
CA LEU A 804 -19.29 -7.19 -26.51
C LEU A 804 -20.82 -7.19 -26.64
N ALA A 805 -21.45 -8.36 -26.79
CA ALA A 805 -22.91 -8.49 -26.94
C ALA A 805 -23.73 -8.02 -25.73
N ARG A 806 -23.09 -7.76 -24.58
CA ARG A 806 -23.74 -7.23 -23.39
C ARG A 806 -24.13 -5.74 -23.53
N TYR A 807 -23.46 -5.03 -24.44
CA TYR A 807 -23.59 -3.60 -24.65
C TYR A 807 -24.34 -3.29 -25.94
N ASP A 808 -25.06 -2.17 -25.92
CA ASP A 808 -25.74 -1.59 -27.08
C ASP A 808 -24.94 -0.45 -27.69
N VAL A 809 -24.13 0.25 -26.87
CA VAL A 809 -23.29 1.37 -27.27
C VAL A 809 -21.86 1.15 -26.80
N VAL A 810 -20.89 1.34 -27.68
CA VAL A 810 -19.46 1.28 -27.37
C VAL A 810 -18.75 2.54 -27.86
N VAL A 811 -17.99 3.15 -26.95
CA VAL A 811 -17.17 4.35 -27.21
C VAL A 811 -15.70 3.93 -27.30
N ILE A 812 -15.00 4.30 -28.38
CA ILE A 812 -13.58 3.99 -28.60
C ILE A 812 -12.71 5.25 -28.74
N ALA A 813 -13.09 6.35 -28.09
CA ALA A 813 -12.39 7.62 -28.19
C ALA A 813 -11.01 7.55 -27.49
N ASP A 814 -9.95 7.62 -28.30
CA ASP A 814 -8.52 7.42 -27.95
C ASP A 814 -8.06 5.96 -27.85
N THR A 815 -8.83 5.01 -28.40
CA THR A 815 -8.39 3.63 -28.66
C THR A 815 -7.71 3.57 -30.01
N ARG A 816 -6.43 3.95 -30.01
CA ARG A 816 -5.67 4.26 -31.23
C ARG A 816 -5.21 3.04 -32.01
N ILE A 817 -5.02 1.94 -31.32
CA ILE A 817 -4.62 0.66 -31.86
C ILE A 817 -5.82 -0.27 -31.79
N ILE A 818 -6.25 -0.77 -32.95
CA ILE A 818 -7.25 -1.83 -33.08
C ILE A 818 -6.69 -2.84 -34.05
N ASP A 819 -6.48 -4.07 -33.58
CA ASP A 819 -6.02 -5.17 -34.42
C ASP A 819 -7.13 -5.72 -35.32
N GLU A 820 -6.76 -6.61 -36.24
CA GLU A 820 -7.67 -7.15 -37.23
C GLU A 820 -8.81 -7.96 -36.60
N GLN A 821 -8.52 -8.73 -35.54
CA GLN A 821 -9.51 -9.57 -34.87
C GLN A 821 -10.56 -8.71 -34.14
N THR A 822 -10.11 -7.72 -33.38
CA THR A 822 -10.99 -6.75 -32.69
C THR A 822 -11.80 -5.97 -33.72
N ALA A 823 -11.20 -5.57 -34.84
CA ALA A 823 -11.92 -4.90 -35.92
C ALA A 823 -13.04 -5.77 -36.51
N ILE A 824 -12.81 -7.08 -36.71
CA ILE A 824 -13.83 -8.02 -37.19
C ILE A 824 -14.98 -8.11 -36.17
N ILE A 825 -14.67 -8.26 -34.89
CA ILE A 825 -15.67 -8.35 -33.81
C ILE A 825 -16.55 -7.09 -33.78
N LEU A 826 -15.94 -5.91 -33.81
CA LEU A 826 -16.68 -4.63 -33.84
C LEU A 826 -17.53 -4.50 -35.10
N LYS A 827 -16.99 -4.84 -36.27
CA LYS A 827 -17.73 -4.77 -37.54
C LYS A 827 -18.97 -5.66 -37.54
N ASP A 828 -18.85 -6.88 -37.03
CA ASP A 828 -19.96 -7.82 -36.99
C ASP A 828 -21.00 -7.44 -35.93
N TRP A 829 -20.56 -6.89 -34.80
CA TRP A 829 -21.47 -6.38 -33.76
C TRP A 829 -22.26 -5.16 -34.24
N VAL A 830 -21.62 -4.16 -34.87
CA VAL A 830 -22.31 -2.98 -35.43
C VAL A 830 -23.34 -3.41 -36.47
N LYS A 831 -22.99 -4.29 -37.42
CA LYS A 831 -23.93 -4.76 -38.45
C LYS A 831 -25.22 -5.36 -37.87
N LYS A 832 -25.18 -5.87 -36.63
CA LYS A 832 -26.30 -6.49 -35.89
C LYS A 832 -26.99 -5.52 -34.91
N GLY A 833 -26.88 -4.21 -35.12
CA GLY A 833 -27.57 -3.21 -34.31
C GLY A 833 -26.76 -2.69 -33.11
N GLY A 834 -25.43 -2.75 -33.18
CA GLY A 834 -24.53 -2.06 -32.25
C GLY A 834 -24.32 -0.60 -32.63
N VAL A 835 -24.14 0.26 -31.63
CA VAL A 835 -23.82 1.69 -31.79
C VAL A 835 -22.36 1.93 -31.46
N LEU A 836 -21.55 2.34 -32.45
CA LEU A 836 -20.13 2.64 -32.22
C LEU A 836 -19.89 4.15 -32.24
N ILE A 837 -19.20 4.69 -31.24
CA ILE A 837 -18.79 6.09 -31.18
C ILE A 837 -17.26 6.15 -31.19
N GLY A 838 -16.68 6.58 -32.30
CA GLY A 838 -15.24 6.82 -32.44
C GLY A 838 -14.84 8.26 -32.15
N GLY A 839 -13.66 8.45 -31.58
CA GLY A 839 -13.02 9.77 -31.45
C GLY A 839 -11.90 9.98 -32.48
N GLY A 840 -11.39 11.20 -32.60
CA GLY A 840 -10.15 11.45 -33.34
C GLY A 840 -9.02 10.54 -32.86
N ALA A 841 -8.14 10.17 -33.79
CA ALA A 841 -7.03 9.24 -33.63
C ALA A 841 -7.39 7.78 -33.25
N SER A 842 -8.68 7.43 -33.19
CA SER A 842 -9.10 6.06 -32.90
C SER A 842 -8.79 5.15 -34.10
N ALA A 843 -8.19 3.98 -33.85
CA ALA A 843 -7.84 2.99 -34.88
C ALA A 843 -6.92 3.49 -36.02
N ILE A 844 -6.04 4.48 -35.77
CA ILE A 844 -5.10 5.04 -36.77
C ILE A 844 -3.65 4.56 -36.60
N TYR A 845 -3.36 3.64 -35.67
CA TYR A 845 -2.01 3.10 -35.45
C TYR A 845 -1.98 1.58 -35.60
N ASP A 846 -0.86 1.06 -36.10
CA ASP A 846 -0.56 -0.37 -36.05
C ASP A 846 -0.01 -0.81 -34.68
N ARG A 847 0.15 -2.12 -34.50
CA ARG A 847 0.72 -2.72 -33.27
C ARG A 847 2.17 -2.31 -32.96
N ASN A 848 2.84 -1.64 -33.89
CA ASN A 848 4.20 -1.13 -33.76
C ASN A 848 4.22 0.40 -33.64
N PHE A 849 3.07 1.03 -33.33
CA PHE A 849 2.92 2.46 -33.09
C PHE A 849 3.22 3.31 -34.31
N LYS A 850 3.11 2.74 -35.51
CA LYS A 850 3.22 3.50 -36.74
C LYS A 850 1.85 4.00 -37.15
N PRO A 851 1.71 5.31 -37.44
CA PRO A 851 0.49 5.84 -38.05
C PRO A 851 0.18 5.08 -39.35
N LEU A 852 -1.06 4.64 -39.47
CA LEU A 852 -1.61 4.05 -40.67
C LEU A 852 -1.93 5.15 -41.68
N LYS A 853 -2.04 4.76 -42.95
CA LYS A 853 -2.50 5.69 -44.01
C LYS A 853 -3.98 6.04 -43.86
N ASP A 854 -4.75 5.18 -43.22
CA ASP A 854 -6.18 5.33 -42.99
C ASP A 854 -6.60 4.44 -41.81
N TYR A 855 -7.78 4.70 -41.25
CA TYR A 855 -8.27 3.97 -40.07
C TYR A 855 -8.54 2.50 -40.38
N THR A 856 -8.25 1.59 -39.44
CA THR A 856 -8.65 0.18 -39.53
C THR A 856 -10.18 0.02 -39.64
N LEU A 857 -10.93 0.98 -39.10
CA LEU A 857 -12.40 1.04 -39.08
C LEU A 857 -12.99 2.13 -40.02
N ALA A 858 -12.23 2.59 -41.03
CA ALA A 858 -12.66 3.63 -41.96
C ALA A 858 -14.01 3.32 -42.64
N ASP A 859 -14.26 2.05 -42.94
CA ASP A 859 -15.52 1.56 -43.53
C ASP A 859 -16.71 1.65 -42.56
N LEU A 860 -16.51 1.39 -41.27
CA LEU A 860 -17.55 1.57 -40.26
C LEU A 860 -17.88 3.03 -40.05
N PHE A 861 -16.85 3.87 -39.88
CA PHE A 861 -17.06 5.30 -39.69
C PHE A 861 -17.55 6.00 -40.95
N GLY A 862 -17.36 5.41 -42.13
CA GLY A 862 -17.76 6.00 -43.41
C GLY A 862 -16.93 7.22 -43.76
N VAL A 863 -15.67 7.29 -43.30
CA VAL A 863 -14.76 8.42 -43.53
C VAL A 863 -13.37 7.94 -43.93
N ARG A 864 -12.56 8.82 -44.51
CA ARG A 864 -11.13 8.60 -44.80
C ARG A 864 -10.29 9.59 -44.02
N TYR A 865 -9.16 9.13 -43.47
CA TYR A 865 -8.20 9.99 -42.79
C TYR A 865 -7.54 10.97 -43.77
N GLY A 866 -7.59 12.25 -43.44
CA GLY A 866 -7.00 13.36 -44.20
C GLY A 866 -5.81 14.02 -43.53
N GLY A 867 -5.36 13.50 -42.38
CA GLY A 867 -4.25 14.05 -41.60
C GLY A 867 -4.69 14.72 -40.30
N PHE A 868 -3.72 14.95 -39.42
CA PHE A 868 -3.91 15.66 -38.15
C PHE A 868 -3.95 17.18 -38.39
N VAL A 869 -4.87 17.87 -37.71
CA VAL A 869 -4.94 19.33 -37.68
C VAL A 869 -4.81 19.80 -36.24
N GLY A 870 -3.99 20.81 -36.02
CA GLY A 870 -3.86 21.45 -34.72
C GLY A 870 -3.37 22.89 -34.86
N VAL A 871 -3.11 23.53 -33.73
CA VAL A 871 -2.71 24.95 -33.72
C VAL A 871 -1.26 25.07 -34.15
N SER A 872 -1.00 25.77 -35.25
CA SER A 872 0.36 26.03 -35.75
C SER A 872 0.96 27.34 -35.24
N ASP A 873 0.14 28.29 -34.78
CA ASP A 873 0.58 29.60 -34.28
C ASP A 873 0.93 29.51 -32.77
N PRO A 874 2.21 29.67 -32.39
CA PRO A 874 2.62 29.68 -30.97
C PRO A 874 1.88 30.71 -30.10
N ALA A 875 1.37 31.80 -30.67
CA ALA A 875 0.63 32.82 -29.92
C ALA A 875 -0.76 32.33 -29.45
N LEU A 876 -1.30 31.32 -30.12
CA LEU A 876 -2.57 30.66 -29.80
C LEU A 876 -2.37 29.41 -28.93
N HIS A 877 -1.15 29.12 -28.47
CA HIS A 877 -0.89 28.02 -27.53
C HIS A 877 -0.91 28.52 -26.10
N ASP A 878 -2.07 28.44 -25.45
CA ASP A 878 -2.24 28.75 -24.02
C ASP A 878 -2.79 27.59 -23.19
N THR A 879 -2.96 26.42 -23.79
CA THR A 879 -3.17 25.17 -23.07
C THR A 879 -1.85 24.72 -22.46
N VAL A 880 -1.84 24.54 -21.15
CA VAL A 880 -0.64 24.23 -20.38
C VAL A 880 -0.53 22.74 -20.14
N ALA A 881 0.67 22.21 -20.33
CA ALA A 881 1.00 20.83 -20.03
C ALA A 881 2.27 20.72 -19.17
N TYR A 882 2.40 19.62 -18.44
CA TYR A 882 3.56 19.35 -17.60
C TYR A 882 3.96 17.86 -17.62
N ASP A 883 5.24 17.59 -17.36
CA ASP A 883 5.79 16.29 -16.98
C ASP A 883 6.71 16.44 -15.75
N GLU A 884 7.32 15.36 -15.25
CA GLU A 884 8.23 15.39 -14.09
C GLU A 884 9.44 16.36 -14.22
N LYS A 885 9.73 16.86 -15.42
CA LYS A 885 10.93 17.66 -15.77
C LYS A 885 10.64 18.95 -16.54
N ASN A 886 9.45 19.13 -17.13
CA ASN A 886 9.10 20.20 -18.06
C ASN A 886 7.72 20.77 -17.75
N TYR A 887 7.59 22.08 -17.94
CA TYR A 887 6.33 22.82 -17.86
C TYR A 887 6.25 23.78 -19.05
N GLY A 888 5.15 23.76 -19.80
CA GLY A 888 5.04 24.59 -21.01
C GLY A 888 3.73 24.44 -21.78
N PRO A 889 3.59 25.17 -22.89
CA PRO A 889 2.43 25.03 -23.76
C PRO A 889 2.36 23.63 -24.38
N VAL A 890 1.14 23.13 -24.59
CA VAL A 890 0.88 21.94 -25.41
C VAL A 890 1.48 22.13 -26.80
N ILE A 891 2.00 21.04 -27.39
CA ILE A 891 2.38 21.00 -28.80
C ILE A 891 1.32 20.18 -29.52
N SER A 892 0.65 20.78 -30.51
CA SER A 892 -0.31 20.07 -31.35
C SER A 892 0.40 19.08 -32.27
N THR A 893 0.42 17.81 -31.90
CA THR A 893 0.98 16.74 -32.73
C THR A 893 0.45 15.38 -32.30
N LEU A 894 0.50 14.42 -33.22
CA LEU A 894 0.32 12.99 -32.96
C LEU A 894 1.65 12.25 -32.73
N GLU A 895 2.78 12.95 -32.81
CA GLU A 895 4.12 12.38 -32.65
C GLU A 895 4.50 12.14 -31.18
N LEU A 896 5.11 10.99 -30.90
CA LEU A 896 5.70 10.66 -29.60
C LEU A 896 7.09 11.32 -29.51
N PRO A 897 7.36 12.21 -28.55
CA PRO A 897 6.83 12.16 -27.18
C PRO A 897 5.78 13.24 -26.81
N ALA A 898 5.39 14.13 -27.72
CA ALA A 898 4.57 15.30 -27.34
C ALA A 898 3.12 14.97 -26.95
N VAL A 899 2.64 13.76 -27.25
CA VAL A 899 1.32 13.27 -26.82
C VAL A 899 1.27 12.79 -25.37
N THR A 900 2.41 12.72 -24.67
CA THR A 900 2.51 12.10 -23.32
C THR A 900 2.32 13.11 -22.17
N TYR A 901 2.20 14.41 -22.45
CA TYR A 901 2.13 15.42 -21.38
C TYR A 901 0.76 15.49 -20.70
N ASN A 902 0.77 15.59 -19.37
CA ASN A 902 -0.42 15.85 -18.56
C ASN A 902 -0.96 17.24 -18.86
N ILE A 903 -2.27 17.39 -19.00
CA ILE A 903 -2.89 18.69 -19.28
C ILE A 903 -3.41 19.32 -17.99
N MET A 904 -3.07 20.58 -17.75
CA MET A 904 -3.56 21.33 -16.59
C MET A 904 -5.00 21.80 -16.85
N ARG A 905 -5.93 21.45 -15.96
CA ARG A 905 -7.37 21.73 -16.10
C ARG A 905 -7.98 22.55 -14.96
N GLU A 906 -7.15 23.13 -14.10
CA GLU A 906 -7.59 24.14 -13.13
C GLU A 906 -7.95 25.48 -13.81
N VAL A 907 -7.35 25.76 -14.97
CA VAL A 907 -7.59 26.98 -15.74
C VAL A 907 -8.03 26.64 -17.15
N LYS A 908 -9.19 27.17 -17.55
CA LYS A 908 -9.69 27.09 -18.93
C LYS A 908 -8.79 27.92 -19.86
N PRO A 909 -8.26 27.36 -20.97
CA PRO A 909 -7.57 28.16 -21.98
C PRO A 909 -8.50 29.21 -22.56
N ILE A 910 -7.98 30.36 -23.01
CA ILE A 910 -8.81 31.47 -23.51
C ILE A 910 -8.54 31.75 -24.98
N LYS A 911 -7.27 31.73 -25.39
CA LYS A 911 -6.84 32.09 -26.75
C LYS A 911 -7.06 30.95 -27.73
N SER A 912 -6.97 29.72 -27.26
CA SER A 912 -6.91 28.52 -28.09
C SER A 912 -8.24 27.78 -28.24
N ILE A 913 -9.26 28.20 -27.50
CA ILE A 913 -10.60 27.62 -27.60
C ILE A 913 -11.23 28.03 -28.92
N SER A 914 -11.82 27.04 -29.59
CA SER A 914 -12.70 27.24 -30.74
C SER A 914 -14.01 26.49 -30.54
N THR A 915 -14.90 26.58 -31.52
CA THR A 915 -16.18 25.86 -31.51
C THR A 915 -16.42 25.12 -32.82
N TYR A 916 -17.19 24.04 -32.72
CA TYR A 916 -17.89 23.44 -33.85
C TYR A 916 -19.40 23.50 -33.64
N LYS A 917 -20.15 23.57 -34.74
CA LYS A 917 -21.61 23.77 -34.70
C LYS A 917 -22.35 22.52 -35.11
N VAL A 918 -23.41 22.19 -34.38
CA VAL A 918 -24.37 21.17 -34.80
C VAL A 918 -25.12 21.69 -36.03
N THR A 919 -25.10 20.90 -37.10
CA THR A 919 -25.78 21.22 -38.37
C THR A 919 -27.06 20.42 -38.55
N LYS A 920 -27.17 19.25 -37.89
CA LYS A 920 -28.35 18.39 -37.90
C LYS A 920 -28.61 17.81 -36.51
N SER A 921 -29.77 18.16 -35.92
CA SER A 921 -30.15 17.74 -34.56
C SER A 921 -30.88 16.39 -34.51
N GLU A 922 -31.47 15.93 -35.61
CA GLU A 922 -32.24 14.68 -35.66
C GLU A 922 -31.40 13.43 -35.31
N ARG A 923 -30.08 13.52 -35.43
CA ARG A 923 -29.11 12.47 -35.09
C ARG A 923 -28.46 12.68 -33.71
N LEU A 924 -28.76 13.79 -33.04
CA LEU A 924 -28.19 14.22 -31.76
C LEU A 924 -29.33 14.76 -30.86
N PRO A 925 -30.22 13.90 -30.35
CA PRO A 925 -31.32 14.32 -29.50
C PRO A 925 -30.83 15.14 -28.30
N GLY A 926 -31.51 16.25 -28.01
CA GLY A 926 -31.13 17.21 -26.96
C GLY A 926 -30.22 18.34 -27.46
N MET A 927 -29.68 18.25 -28.69
CA MET A 927 -28.91 19.32 -29.31
C MET A 927 -29.76 20.09 -30.33
N GLU A 928 -29.67 21.42 -30.34
CA GLU A 928 -30.31 22.26 -31.36
C GLU A 928 -29.41 22.49 -32.59
N VAL A 929 -30.00 22.70 -33.76
CA VAL A 929 -29.25 23.15 -34.93
C VAL A 929 -28.65 24.53 -34.63
N GLY A 930 -27.35 24.68 -34.84
CA GLY A 930 -26.58 25.87 -34.50
C GLY A 930 -25.94 25.86 -33.12
N ALA A 931 -26.23 24.86 -32.27
CA ALA A 931 -25.58 24.71 -30.97
C ALA A 931 -24.05 24.65 -31.13
N GLU A 932 -23.35 25.52 -30.41
CA GLU A 932 -21.89 25.63 -30.46
C GLU A 932 -21.26 24.78 -29.36
N CYS A 933 -20.34 23.90 -29.73
CA CYS A 933 -19.62 23.02 -28.81
C CYS A 933 -18.18 23.50 -28.72
N GLU A 934 -17.73 23.85 -27.52
CA GLU A 934 -16.37 24.36 -27.30
C GLU A 934 -15.33 23.23 -27.32
N TYR A 935 -14.13 23.56 -27.82
CA TYR A 935 -13.05 22.61 -27.98
C TYR A 935 -11.66 23.26 -27.87
N ASP A 936 -10.71 22.53 -27.28
CA ASP A 936 -9.31 22.92 -27.08
C ASP A 936 -8.50 22.61 -28.35
N MET A 937 -8.35 23.58 -29.25
CA MET A 937 -7.69 23.36 -30.54
C MET A 937 -6.24 22.84 -30.42
N PRO A 938 -5.44 23.23 -29.41
CA PRO A 938 -4.12 22.66 -29.16
C PRO A 938 -4.06 21.13 -29.04
N LEU A 939 -5.14 20.48 -28.59
CA LEU A 939 -5.22 19.01 -28.56
C LEU A 939 -5.31 18.40 -29.98
N GLY A 940 -5.82 19.20 -30.94
CA GLY A 940 -5.92 18.87 -32.35
C GLY A 940 -7.10 17.96 -32.69
N TYR A 941 -7.40 17.78 -33.97
CA TYR A 941 -8.48 16.92 -34.45
C TYR A 941 -8.06 16.24 -35.73
N ASP A 942 -8.76 15.16 -36.08
CA ASP A 942 -8.54 14.49 -37.34
C ASP A 942 -9.31 15.20 -38.46
N LYS A 943 -8.58 15.65 -39.49
CA LYS A 943 -9.23 16.01 -40.74
C LYS A 943 -9.71 14.74 -41.41
N VAL A 944 -10.99 14.71 -41.77
CA VAL A 944 -11.60 13.56 -42.44
C VAL A 944 -12.34 13.95 -43.70
N THR A 945 -12.36 13.05 -44.66
CA THR A 945 -13.24 13.14 -45.83
C THR A 945 -14.38 12.15 -45.66
N ALA A 946 -15.62 12.63 -45.61
CA ALA A 946 -16.79 11.77 -45.59
C ALA A 946 -16.90 10.97 -46.89
N THR A 947 -17.19 9.68 -46.79
CA THR A 947 -17.45 8.79 -47.92
C THR A 947 -18.92 8.38 -47.94
N SER A 948 -19.32 7.45 -47.07
CA SER A 948 -20.72 7.09 -46.83
C SER A 948 -21.34 7.84 -45.65
N ALA A 949 -20.51 8.44 -44.79
CA ALA A 949 -20.97 9.15 -43.61
C ALA A 949 -21.64 10.49 -43.96
N GLU A 950 -22.63 10.84 -43.16
CA GLU A 950 -23.27 12.14 -43.13
C GLU A 950 -22.54 13.06 -42.15
N VAL A 951 -22.23 14.29 -42.57
CA VAL A 951 -21.67 15.32 -41.67
C VAL A 951 -22.81 15.98 -40.89
N ILE A 952 -22.73 15.93 -39.56
CA ILE A 952 -23.79 16.45 -38.66
C ILE A 952 -23.29 17.57 -37.75
N ALA A 953 -21.98 17.80 -37.66
CA ALA A 953 -21.40 19.01 -37.08
C ALA A 953 -20.12 19.43 -37.82
N THR A 954 -19.84 20.73 -37.86
CA THR A 954 -18.69 21.29 -38.60
C THR A 954 -17.94 22.35 -37.81
N PHE A 955 -16.63 22.37 -37.95
CA PHE A 955 -15.79 23.50 -37.52
C PHE A 955 -16.00 24.73 -38.41
N ALA A 956 -15.57 25.90 -37.94
CA ALA A 956 -15.69 27.16 -38.68
C ALA A 956 -14.95 27.16 -40.04
N ASN A 957 -13.89 26.35 -40.18
CA ASN A 957 -13.16 26.18 -41.43
C ASN A 957 -13.84 25.20 -42.42
N GLY A 958 -14.99 24.64 -42.06
CA GLY A 958 -15.75 23.69 -42.87
C GLY A 958 -15.35 22.22 -42.69
N ASP A 959 -14.32 21.93 -41.91
CA ASP A 959 -13.94 20.54 -41.65
C ASP A 959 -15.02 19.83 -40.80
N PRO A 960 -15.33 18.54 -41.06
CA PRO A 960 -16.27 17.79 -40.24
C PRO A 960 -15.80 17.67 -38.78
N ALA A 961 -16.69 17.99 -37.85
CA ALA A 961 -16.48 17.80 -36.41
C ALA A 961 -17.14 16.51 -35.90
N ILE A 962 -18.34 16.21 -36.41
CA ILE A 962 -19.05 14.96 -36.13
C ILE A 962 -19.64 14.43 -37.43
N THR A 963 -19.43 13.15 -37.69
CA THR A 963 -20.07 12.41 -38.77
C THR A 963 -20.83 11.21 -38.25
N VAL A 964 -21.83 10.74 -39.00
CA VAL A 964 -22.62 9.56 -38.67
C VAL A 964 -22.81 8.67 -39.90
N ASN A 965 -22.64 7.37 -39.75
CA ASN A 965 -22.74 6.39 -40.82
C ASN A 965 -23.61 5.21 -40.39
N ASN A 966 -24.59 4.83 -41.21
CA ASN A 966 -25.42 3.66 -40.95
C ASN A 966 -24.74 2.42 -41.52
N VAL A 967 -24.65 1.34 -40.74
CA VAL A 967 -23.97 0.11 -41.13
C VAL A 967 -24.79 -1.11 -40.71
N GLY A 968 -25.38 -1.80 -41.69
CA GLY A 968 -26.32 -2.88 -41.40
C GLY A 968 -27.51 -2.36 -40.60
N GLU A 969 -27.78 -2.98 -39.46
CA GLU A 969 -28.81 -2.54 -38.51
C GLU A 969 -28.28 -1.53 -37.47
N GLY A 970 -26.97 -1.27 -37.45
CA GLY A 970 -26.32 -0.37 -36.48
C GLY A 970 -25.92 0.99 -37.05
N VAL A 971 -25.26 1.79 -36.21
CA VAL A 971 -24.82 3.14 -36.55
C VAL A 971 -23.48 3.48 -35.91
N CYS A 972 -22.66 4.21 -36.65
CA CYS A 972 -21.35 4.68 -36.21
C CYS A 972 -21.31 6.20 -36.18
N TYR A 973 -20.95 6.79 -35.06
CA TYR A 973 -20.56 8.19 -34.96
C TYR A 973 -19.04 8.31 -35.00
N PHE A 974 -18.52 9.34 -35.65
CA PHE A 974 -17.10 9.70 -35.59
C PHE A 974 -16.96 11.16 -35.19
N TRP A 975 -16.49 11.38 -33.96
CA TRP A 975 -16.24 12.67 -33.33
C TRP A 975 -14.77 13.04 -33.54
N THR A 976 -14.48 13.86 -34.56
CA THR A 976 -13.11 14.12 -35.02
C THR A 976 -12.17 14.82 -34.04
N PRO A 977 -12.64 15.64 -33.06
CA PRO A 977 -11.82 16.10 -31.95
C PRO A 977 -11.05 14.97 -31.26
N ILE A 978 -9.77 15.21 -30.94
CA ILE A 978 -8.95 14.30 -30.15
C ILE A 978 -9.06 14.69 -28.69
N TYR A 979 -9.10 13.73 -27.77
CA TYR A 979 -9.18 14.00 -26.34
C TYR A 979 -10.35 14.91 -25.85
N PRO A 980 -11.59 14.73 -26.33
CA PRO A 980 -12.70 15.60 -25.91
C PRO A 980 -13.05 15.50 -24.41
N GLY A 981 -12.67 14.40 -23.73
CA GLY A 981 -12.82 14.23 -22.29
C GLY A 981 -11.94 15.17 -21.47
N LEU A 982 -10.96 15.85 -22.10
CA LEU A 982 -10.14 16.88 -21.45
C LEU A 982 -10.77 18.28 -21.49
N CYS A 983 -11.93 18.49 -22.12
CA CYS A 983 -12.54 19.82 -22.26
C CYS A 983 -13.41 20.19 -21.03
N TYR A 984 -12.76 20.37 -19.87
CA TYR A 984 -13.40 20.73 -18.61
C TYR A 984 -12.54 21.69 -17.77
N VAL A 985 -13.15 22.28 -16.74
CA VAL A 985 -12.46 22.91 -15.61
C VAL A 985 -12.67 22.06 -14.36
N GLY A 986 -11.60 21.79 -13.62
CA GLY A 986 -11.63 21.08 -12.34
C GLY A 986 -11.71 22.04 -11.13
N SER A 987 -12.21 21.56 -9.99
CA SER A 987 -12.19 22.31 -8.72
C SER A 987 -10.83 22.18 -7.98
N ASP A 988 -10.31 23.28 -7.42
CA ASP A 988 -8.99 23.38 -6.78
C ASP A 988 -8.70 22.36 -5.64
N PHE A 989 -7.40 22.04 -5.50
CA PHE A 989 -6.71 21.34 -4.39
C PHE A 989 -6.64 19.79 -4.43
N GLU A 990 -7.37 19.13 -5.33
CA GLU A 990 -7.31 17.66 -5.46
C GLU A 990 -6.45 17.25 -6.66
N ASN A 991 -5.52 16.29 -6.48
CA ASN A 991 -4.66 15.78 -7.56
C ASN A 991 -5.44 15.27 -8.78
N ASP A 992 -6.70 14.87 -8.59
CA ASP A 992 -7.71 14.61 -9.62
C ASP A 992 -9.06 15.21 -9.16
N ALA A 993 -9.66 16.08 -9.98
CA ALA A 993 -10.81 16.88 -9.55
C ALA A 993 -12.09 16.06 -9.37
N ASN A 994 -12.72 16.16 -8.20
CA ASN A 994 -14.03 15.57 -7.90
C ASN A 994 -15.15 16.10 -8.81
N LYS A 995 -15.13 17.42 -9.05
CA LYS A 995 -16.04 18.09 -9.96
C LYS A 995 -15.33 18.40 -11.27
N LYS A 996 -15.93 17.97 -12.38
CA LYS A 996 -15.53 18.37 -13.73
C LYS A 996 -16.64 19.19 -14.35
N ASP A 997 -16.38 20.47 -14.53
CA ASP A 997 -17.28 21.37 -15.24
C ASP A 997 -16.89 21.40 -16.71
N PHE A 998 -17.51 20.50 -17.49
CA PHE A 998 -17.31 20.46 -18.94
C PHE A 998 -17.72 21.78 -19.59
N TRP A 999 -16.95 22.16 -20.60
CA TRP A 999 -17.25 23.37 -21.37
C TRP A 999 -18.55 23.20 -22.16
N PRO A 1000 -19.18 24.32 -22.60
CA PRO A 1000 -20.48 24.30 -23.25
C PRO A 1000 -20.63 23.22 -24.31
N ASN A 1001 -21.67 22.39 -24.13
CA ASN A 1001 -22.12 21.34 -25.04
C ASN A 1001 -21.16 20.15 -25.24
N VAL A 1002 -19.98 20.11 -24.59
CA VAL A 1002 -19.08 18.95 -24.68
C VAL A 1002 -19.75 17.70 -24.11
N ARG A 1003 -20.34 17.83 -22.92
CA ARG A 1003 -21.04 16.72 -22.24
C ARG A 1003 -22.30 16.30 -22.97
N GLU A 1004 -23.10 17.30 -23.36
CA GLU A 1004 -24.38 17.11 -24.02
C GLU A 1004 -24.23 16.40 -25.36
N VAL A 1005 -23.17 16.69 -26.14
CA VAL A 1005 -22.88 15.99 -27.39
C VAL A 1005 -22.60 14.50 -27.18
N ALA A 1006 -21.82 14.12 -26.16
CA ALA A 1006 -21.57 12.70 -25.88
C ALA A 1006 -22.86 11.96 -25.51
N ALA A 1007 -23.67 12.54 -24.64
CA ALA A 1007 -24.98 11.97 -24.29
C ALA A 1007 -25.93 11.90 -25.51
N ALA A 1008 -25.91 12.92 -26.37
CA ALA A 1008 -26.72 12.96 -27.58
C ALA A 1008 -26.31 11.88 -28.60
N MET A 1009 -25.02 11.58 -28.76
CA MET A 1009 -24.56 10.47 -29.62
C MET A 1009 -25.02 9.11 -29.09
N VAL A 1010 -24.96 8.89 -27.76
CA VAL A 1010 -25.47 7.66 -27.12
C VAL A 1010 -26.97 7.51 -27.37
N ASN A 1011 -27.76 8.53 -27.01
CA ASN A 1011 -29.22 8.50 -27.12
C ASN A 1011 -29.69 8.45 -28.58
N GLY A 1012 -29.03 9.19 -29.48
CA GLY A 1012 -29.32 9.18 -30.90
C GLY A 1012 -29.04 7.82 -31.54
N GLY A 1013 -27.94 7.18 -31.15
CA GLY A 1013 -27.60 5.84 -31.59
C GLY A 1013 -28.61 4.79 -31.11
N LEU A 1014 -28.97 4.80 -29.83
CA LEU A 1014 -29.99 3.92 -29.27
C LEU A 1014 -31.34 4.08 -29.98
N ALA A 1015 -31.78 5.32 -30.18
CA ALA A 1015 -33.00 5.61 -30.93
C ALA A 1015 -32.96 5.06 -32.37
N HIS A 1016 -31.81 5.18 -33.05
CA HIS A 1016 -31.65 4.65 -34.41
C HIS A 1016 -31.81 3.13 -34.47
N VAL A 1017 -31.25 2.41 -33.50
CA VAL A 1017 -31.34 0.93 -33.41
C VAL A 1017 -32.60 0.46 -32.68
N ASN A 1018 -33.56 1.36 -32.41
CA ASN A 1018 -34.81 1.09 -31.71
C ASN A 1018 -34.63 0.43 -30.34
N LYS A 1019 -33.64 0.93 -29.58
CA LYS A 1019 -33.36 0.54 -28.19
C LYS A 1019 -33.46 1.75 -27.27
N THR A 1020 -33.60 1.49 -25.97
CA THR A 1020 -33.65 2.51 -24.92
C THR A 1020 -32.78 2.10 -23.75
N MET A 1021 -32.34 3.07 -22.94
CA MET A 1021 -31.65 2.76 -21.69
C MET A 1021 -32.59 2.00 -20.75
N PRO A 1022 -32.13 0.97 -20.01
CA PRO A 1022 -33.00 0.21 -19.10
C PRO A 1022 -33.66 1.09 -18.04
N VAL A 1023 -32.93 2.10 -17.57
CA VAL A 1023 -33.38 3.07 -16.57
C VAL A 1023 -32.90 4.46 -17.00
N GLU A 1024 -33.79 5.45 -16.92
CA GLU A 1024 -33.49 6.86 -17.16
C GLU A 1024 -33.84 7.65 -15.89
N VAL A 1025 -32.86 8.33 -15.29
CA VAL A 1025 -33.06 9.16 -14.09
C VAL A 1025 -32.95 10.63 -14.48
N THR A 1026 -33.94 11.43 -14.08
CA THR A 1026 -34.03 12.87 -14.37
C THR A 1026 -34.39 13.66 -13.12
N GLY A 1027 -34.16 14.98 -13.16
CA GLY A 1027 -34.48 15.88 -12.02
C GLY A 1027 -33.53 15.75 -10.83
N VAL A 1028 -32.35 15.14 -11.03
CA VAL A 1028 -31.23 15.13 -10.09
C VAL A 1028 -30.12 16.06 -10.59
N SER A 1029 -29.22 16.46 -9.69
CA SER A 1029 -28.02 17.22 -10.09
C SER A 1029 -27.12 16.38 -11.00
N LYS A 1030 -26.37 17.02 -11.89
CA LYS A 1030 -25.32 16.37 -12.69
C LYS A 1030 -24.27 15.67 -11.84
N GLU A 1031 -24.12 16.05 -10.57
CA GLU A 1031 -23.18 15.40 -9.66
C GLU A 1031 -23.69 14.08 -9.09
N VAL A 1032 -24.95 13.71 -9.35
CA VAL A 1032 -25.49 12.41 -8.98
C VAL A 1032 -25.14 11.39 -10.05
N GLU A 1033 -24.32 10.43 -9.68
CA GLU A 1033 -24.07 9.24 -10.48
C GLU A 1033 -25.25 8.26 -10.40
N VAL A 1034 -25.57 7.64 -11.54
CA VAL A 1034 -26.50 6.51 -11.63
C VAL A 1034 -25.75 5.30 -12.18
N THR A 1035 -25.63 4.23 -11.40
CA THR A 1035 -25.04 2.96 -11.85
C THR A 1035 -26.01 1.80 -11.69
N LEU A 1036 -26.07 0.97 -12.73
CA LEU A 1036 -26.95 -0.19 -12.80
C LEU A 1036 -26.18 -1.46 -12.51
N ARG A 1037 -26.73 -2.26 -11.61
CA ARG A 1037 -26.28 -3.63 -11.33
C ARG A 1037 -27.45 -4.59 -11.49
N GLN A 1038 -27.20 -5.85 -11.77
CA GLN A 1038 -28.25 -6.84 -11.97
C GLN A 1038 -27.87 -8.19 -11.36
N GLN A 1039 -28.90 -8.92 -10.94
CA GLN A 1039 -28.82 -10.31 -10.50
C GLN A 1039 -29.87 -11.11 -11.28
N PRO A 1040 -29.51 -11.59 -12.48
CA PRO A 1040 -30.46 -12.27 -13.38
C PRO A 1040 -31.13 -13.48 -12.74
N GLU A 1041 -30.43 -14.20 -11.87
CA GLU A 1041 -30.91 -15.36 -11.13
C GLU A 1041 -32.06 -15.03 -10.16
N TYR A 1042 -32.15 -13.78 -9.71
CA TYR A 1042 -33.25 -13.27 -8.90
C TYR A 1042 -34.22 -12.38 -9.70
N ASN A 1043 -34.05 -12.29 -11.03
CA ASN A 1043 -34.81 -11.38 -11.89
C ASN A 1043 -34.88 -9.96 -11.32
N ARG A 1044 -33.75 -9.40 -10.85
CA ARG A 1044 -33.74 -8.04 -10.29
C ARG A 1044 -32.59 -7.17 -10.80
N THR A 1045 -32.86 -5.88 -10.84
CA THR A 1045 -31.92 -4.81 -11.20
C THR A 1045 -31.83 -3.82 -10.05
N MET A 1046 -30.61 -3.50 -9.63
CA MET A 1046 -30.32 -2.51 -8.61
C MET A 1046 -29.90 -1.21 -9.29
N VAL A 1047 -30.50 -0.11 -8.86
CA VAL A 1047 -30.21 1.25 -9.31
C VAL A 1047 -29.55 2.00 -8.17
N HIS A 1048 -28.24 2.21 -8.28
CA HIS A 1048 -27.47 2.99 -7.31
C HIS A 1048 -27.47 4.47 -7.68
N LEU A 1049 -27.62 5.32 -6.65
CA LEU A 1049 -27.54 6.78 -6.74
C LEU A 1049 -26.45 7.25 -5.78
N LEU A 1050 -25.46 7.99 -6.26
CA LEU A 1050 -24.38 8.53 -5.44
C LEU A 1050 -24.13 10.00 -5.75
N ASP A 1051 -24.21 10.84 -4.73
CA ASP A 1051 -23.95 12.26 -4.83
C ASP A 1051 -22.46 12.58 -4.70
N TYR A 1052 -21.84 13.03 -5.79
CA TYR A 1052 -20.45 13.45 -5.78
C TYR A 1052 -20.23 14.89 -5.27
N ASP A 1053 -21.29 15.66 -5.00
CA ASP A 1053 -21.13 17.00 -4.45
C ASP A 1053 -20.89 16.95 -2.94
N ALA A 1054 -19.62 17.03 -2.53
CA ALA A 1054 -19.25 16.98 -1.12
C ALA A 1054 -19.78 18.15 -0.26
N TRP A 1055 -20.36 19.18 -0.88
CA TRP A 1055 -20.96 20.35 -0.22
C TRP A 1055 -22.50 20.34 -0.26
N SER A 1056 -23.11 19.32 -0.86
CA SER A 1056 -24.56 19.14 -0.90
C SER A 1056 -25.12 18.88 0.50
N GLU A 1057 -26.20 19.59 0.86
CA GLU A 1057 -26.99 19.37 2.08
C GLU A 1057 -27.96 18.16 1.95
N GLY A 1058 -27.87 17.43 0.82
CA GLY A 1058 -28.74 16.32 0.46
C GLY A 1058 -29.33 16.51 -0.94
N VAL A 1059 -29.64 15.39 -1.58
CA VAL A 1059 -30.17 15.33 -2.95
C VAL A 1059 -31.69 15.22 -2.91
N PRO A 1060 -32.43 16.17 -3.52
CA PRO A 1060 -33.85 16.02 -3.75
C PRO A 1060 -34.13 14.81 -4.66
N GLY A 1061 -35.13 14.01 -4.32
CA GLY A 1061 -35.51 12.85 -5.13
C GLY A 1061 -35.99 13.24 -6.53
N GLY A 1062 -35.34 12.68 -7.56
CA GLY A 1062 -35.70 12.84 -8.97
C GLY A 1062 -36.83 11.93 -9.45
N THR A 1063 -36.89 11.70 -10.76
CA THR A 1063 -37.81 10.76 -11.41
C THR A 1063 -37.02 9.68 -12.12
N MET A 1064 -37.39 8.43 -11.90
CA MET A 1064 -36.82 7.26 -12.55
C MET A 1064 -37.84 6.66 -13.51
N LYS A 1065 -37.54 6.66 -14.80
CA LYS A 1065 -38.30 5.92 -15.83
C LYS A 1065 -37.65 4.56 -16.04
N ILE A 1066 -38.46 3.52 -16.00
CA ILE A 1066 -38.05 2.12 -16.14
C ILE A 1066 -38.56 1.59 -17.47
N ASN A 1067 -37.63 1.22 -18.35
CA ASN A 1067 -37.90 0.59 -19.63
C ASN A 1067 -37.70 -0.92 -19.48
N ALA A 1068 -38.80 -1.68 -19.49
CA ALA A 1068 -38.74 -3.11 -19.24
C ALA A 1068 -38.06 -3.86 -20.40
N PRO A 1069 -37.20 -4.86 -20.13
CA PRO A 1069 -36.68 -5.74 -21.16
C PRO A 1069 -37.82 -6.46 -21.91
N ALA A 1070 -37.57 -6.86 -23.16
CA ALA A 1070 -38.56 -7.57 -23.96
C ALA A 1070 -39.06 -8.84 -23.24
N GLY A 1071 -40.40 -8.98 -23.14
CA GLY A 1071 -41.06 -10.11 -22.47
C GLY A 1071 -40.98 -10.09 -20.94
N LYS A 1072 -40.63 -8.94 -20.35
CA LYS A 1072 -40.68 -8.73 -18.90
C LYS A 1072 -41.51 -7.50 -18.56
N SER A 1073 -42.09 -7.51 -17.37
CA SER A 1073 -42.75 -6.35 -16.76
C SER A 1073 -42.26 -6.12 -15.33
N VAL A 1074 -42.42 -4.88 -14.86
CA VAL A 1074 -42.06 -4.51 -13.48
C VAL A 1074 -43.11 -5.08 -12.53
N SER A 1075 -42.67 -5.97 -11.65
CA SER A 1075 -43.53 -6.52 -10.59
C SER A 1075 -43.49 -5.67 -9.33
N ARG A 1076 -42.30 -5.14 -8.99
CA ARG A 1076 -42.07 -4.41 -7.74
C ARG A 1076 -40.89 -3.45 -7.88
N VAL A 1077 -40.99 -2.30 -7.21
CA VAL A 1077 -39.84 -1.41 -6.96
C VAL A 1077 -39.82 -1.09 -5.47
N TRP A 1078 -38.66 -1.15 -4.82
CA TRP A 1078 -38.52 -0.82 -3.39
C TRP A 1078 -37.13 -0.33 -3.03
N TYR A 1079 -37.03 0.28 -1.83
CA TYR A 1079 -35.77 0.63 -1.19
C TYR A 1079 -35.42 -0.45 -0.16
N PRO A 1080 -34.38 -1.28 -0.37
CA PRO A 1080 -34.10 -2.43 0.47
C PRO A 1080 -33.64 -2.09 1.90
N ASP A 1081 -33.09 -0.91 2.14
CA ASP A 1081 -32.65 -0.50 3.48
C ASP A 1081 -33.82 -0.18 4.43
N THR A 1082 -34.98 0.20 3.89
CA THR A 1082 -36.21 0.53 4.63
C THR A 1082 -37.38 -0.40 4.33
N GLY A 1083 -37.31 -1.18 3.24
CA GLY A 1083 -38.41 -2.01 2.73
C GLY A 1083 -39.57 -1.22 2.11
N THR A 1084 -39.44 0.10 1.96
CA THR A 1084 -40.51 0.97 1.48
C THR A 1084 -40.63 0.94 -0.04
N GLU A 1085 -41.85 0.95 -0.55
CA GLU A 1085 -42.15 0.98 -1.98
C GLU A 1085 -42.55 2.38 -2.43
N PRO A 1086 -41.87 2.99 -3.42
CA PRO A 1086 -42.36 4.21 -4.04
C PRO A 1086 -43.62 3.92 -4.85
N GLY A 1087 -44.48 4.93 -5.02
CA GLY A 1087 -45.63 4.81 -5.90
C GLY A 1087 -45.20 4.59 -7.36
N LEU A 1088 -45.79 3.58 -8.01
CA LEU A 1088 -45.58 3.28 -9.43
C LEU A 1088 -46.62 4.00 -10.27
N GLU A 1089 -46.17 4.79 -11.25
CA GLU A 1089 -47.03 5.41 -12.25
C GLU A 1089 -46.84 4.69 -13.59
N LYS A 1090 -47.88 4.03 -14.09
CA LYS A 1090 -47.85 3.42 -15.43
C LYS A 1090 -47.95 4.52 -16.48
N THR A 1091 -47.04 4.51 -17.45
CA THR A 1091 -47.03 5.42 -18.59
C THR A 1091 -47.14 4.61 -19.88
N ASP A 1092 -47.49 5.26 -20.99
CA ASP A 1092 -47.55 4.63 -22.32
C ASP A 1092 -46.18 4.08 -22.78
N GLN A 1093 -45.08 4.46 -22.12
CA GLN A 1093 -43.69 4.12 -22.46
C GLN A 1093 -42.96 3.32 -21.37
N GLY A 1094 -43.64 2.82 -20.32
CA GLY A 1094 -43.01 2.08 -19.23
C GLY A 1094 -43.55 2.46 -17.85
N VAL A 1095 -42.76 2.21 -16.80
CA VAL A 1095 -43.11 2.54 -15.41
C VAL A 1095 -42.28 3.73 -14.93
N SER A 1096 -42.94 4.76 -14.43
CA SER A 1096 -42.30 5.92 -13.80
C SER A 1096 -42.38 5.82 -12.28
N VAL A 1097 -41.30 6.21 -11.61
CA VAL A 1097 -41.15 6.15 -10.16
C VAL A 1097 -40.59 7.48 -9.66
N LYS A 1098 -41.25 8.07 -8.66
CA LYS A 1098 -40.69 9.21 -7.94
C LYS A 1098 -39.68 8.73 -6.93
N LEU A 1099 -38.42 9.14 -7.10
CA LEU A 1099 -37.35 8.81 -6.17
C LEU A 1099 -37.52 9.62 -4.87
N ARG A 1100 -37.08 9.05 -3.75
CA ARG A 1100 -37.03 9.78 -2.48
C ARG A 1100 -35.77 10.64 -2.41
N SER A 1101 -35.79 11.67 -1.57
CA SER A 1101 -34.58 12.41 -1.24
C SER A 1101 -33.61 11.56 -0.42
N PHE A 1102 -32.32 11.77 -0.60
CA PHE A 1102 -31.26 11.04 0.11
C PHE A 1102 -30.07 11.95 0.40
N GLU A 1103 -29.23 11.60 1.39
CA GLU A 1103 -28.11 12.46 1.80
C GLU A 1103 -26.87 12.28 0.92
N VAL A 1104 -26.40 11.02 0.75
CA VAL A 1104 -25.14 10.71 0.05
C VAL A 1104 -25.33 9.61 -0.99
N HIS A 1105 -25.85 8.47 -0.57
CA HIS A 1105 -26.10 7.33 -1.45
C HIS A 1105 -27.49 6.76 -1.18
N ASP A 1106 -28.17 6.31 -2.24
CA ASP A 1106 -29.39 5.53 -2.16
C ASP A 1106 -29.39 4.40 -3.18
N MET A 1107 -30.24 3.39 -2.95
CA MET A 1107 -30.39 2.26 -3.85
C MET A 1107 -31.86 1.87 -3.97
N ALA A 1108 -32.36 1.77 -5.19
CA ALA A 1108 -33.67 1.19 -5.49
C ALA A 1108 -33.48 -0.17 -6.18
N VAL A 1109 -34.39 -1.11 -5.93
CA VAL A 1109 -34.39 -2.43 -6.57
C VAL A 1109 -35.65 -2.56 -7.41
N ILE A 1110 -35.49 -3.00 -8.65
CA ILE A 1110 -36.54 -3.32 -9.60
C ILE A 1110 -36.59 -4.85 -9.72
N GLU A 1111 -37.74 -5.46 -9.45
CA GLU A 1111 -37.97 -6.90 -9.64
C GLU A 1111 -38.86 -7.13 -10.85
N TRP A 1112 -38.42 -8.04 -11.70
CA TRP A 1112 -39.04 -8.35 -12.98
C TRP A 1112 -39.87 -9.62 -12.89
N VAL A 1113 -41.00 -9.65 -13.59
CA VAL A 1113 -41.76 -10.88 -13.90
C VAL A 1113 -41.72 -11.12 -15.40
N ASN A 1114 -41.66 -12.39 -15.81
CA ASN A 1114 -41.77 -12.75 -17.22
C ASN A 1114 -43.24 -12.70 -17.63
N ASP A 1115 -43.51 -12.11 -18.79
CA ASP A 1115 -44.86 -11.89 -19.33
C ASP A 1115 -45.56 -13.18 -19.83
#